data_AF-A0A5N6J6M2-F1
#
_entry.id   AF-A0A5N6J6M2-F1
#
_cell.length_a   1.000
_cell.length_b   1.000
_cell.length_c   1.000
_cell.angle_alpha   90.00
_cell.angle_beta   90.00
_cell.angle_gamma   90.00
#
_symmetry.space_group_name_H-M   'P 1'
#
loop_
_entity.id
_entity.type
_entity.pdbx_description
1 polymer ?
#
loop_
_entity_poly.entity_id
_entity_poly.type
_entity_poly.pdbx_seq_one_letter_code
_entity_poly.pdbx_strand_id
1 'polypeptide(L)'
;MGLLRFYTSLALISALAFLVRGQSDDLGLANGYTNLKTDNFDLQLVTDAQILASLKPSGSSFDFLPSDYLAYRAANGQYHIGDITFRYRAVGEKEWTAGDSSQARAVVKSLDANALAAADITSTLPSSSALQIVRQWLDVEGDLGLSFILTNKGNSSVEIGSLGFPIESNSIFTNRTADEVTAQCSLVDPYIGRDAGYLQFSPTSGQGPALIITPLVNTSTPFEAWRNLDEVSDTYTGYGSQTFEGLYEWQTHSKAYAEKEWAEVTPWNEPTARSLKPGESTTVGLRFSVVKDGVRGIQKAVQGTNTPLTIGTGYVVPRDLTAQLFVFHSANVSKVVSDNNAFDIARPSSNLVSLSPTESAWGRTRVTITYADGKVQTVHYFITDTAPDVISKLGEFSTTAMWFDDEKDPFGRAPSVITYDEATKAQVLQEARVWIAGLMDEGGAIFLASTMKEHGLPNAAEVAKLEEFASKVLFGNIQNTNFTVRKSVFYYDPDQLPSYEYSNNIDWGNWWSWNKEASYSTDRAYDYIHVIGAYWSLYRAGRDNPTLLKVHPWQWYLGQAYNTTVTCFATNSAGDGLVGYSRLGLMGETVVGELLADLQREGWTEEADAVEAAMKLRAEAWDTQSEPFGSEMAWDCTGQEGVYYWSNYFNLTQTTTKTINSILGLMPTVSHWGWNGNARRYWDFM
;
A
#
# COMPACT_ATOMS: atom_id res chain seq x y z
N MET A 1 -59.37 -25.87 -17.83
CA MET A 1 -59.97 -27.15 -17.41
C MET A 1 -58.82 -28.17 -17.37
N GLY A 2 -58.52 -28.74 -16.18
CA GLY A 2 -57.34 -29.59 -15.86
C GLY A 2 -56.17 -28.77 -15.29
N LEU A 3 -55.89 -28.64 -13.98
CA LEU A 3 -55.82 -29.58 -12.84
C LEU A 3 -54.90 -30.78 -13.15
N LEU A 4 -53.91 -31.19 -12.35
CA LEU A 4 -53.35 -30.73 -11.07
C LEU A 4 -52.06 -31.55 -10.82
N ARG A 5 -51.02 -30.89 -10.29
CA ARG A 5 -49.99 -31.35 -9.32
C ARG A 5 -49.36 -32.75 -9.40
N PHE A 6 -48.04 -32.74 -9.61
CA PHE A 6 -47.09 -33.72 -9.06
C PHE A 6 -46.84 -33.46 -7.56
N TYR A 7 -46.77 -34.53 -6.77
CA TYR A 7 -46.24 -34.54 -5.41
C TYR A 7 -44.89 -35.26 -5.37
N THR A 8 -43.97 -34.68 -4.59
CA THR A 8 -42.89 -35.30 -3.78
C THR A 8 -41.78 -36.09 -4.47
N SER A 9 -40.56 -35.59 -4.35
CA SER A 9 -39.58 -36.21 -3.44
C SER A 9 -38.53 -35.17 -2.98
N LEU A 10 -38.46 -35.04 -1.66
CA LEU A 10 -37.48 -34.30 -0.88
C LEU A 10 -36.20 -35.15 -0.73
N ALA A 11 -35.09 -34.49 -0.42
CA ALA A 11 -33.83 -35.02 0.11
C ALA A 11 -32.81 -35.58 -0.90
N LEU A 12 -31.88 -34.70 -1.31
CA LEU A 12 -30.44 -35.03 -1.36
C LEU A 12 -29.65 -33.71 -1.23
N ILE A 13 -29.49 -33.25 0.02
CA ILE A 13 -28.42 -32.34 0.41
C ILE A 13 -27.32 -33.25 0.96
N SER A 14 -26.27 -33.49 0.18
CA SER A 14 -24.96 -33.97 0.67
C SER A 14 -23.94 -33.94 -0.47
N ALA A 15 -22.81 -33.27 -0.21
CA ALA A 15 -21.54 -33.34 -0.92
C ALA A 15 -21.52 -32.84 -2.38
N LEU A 16 -21.45 -31.51 -2.56
CA LEU A 16 -20.63 -30.97 -3.65
C LEU A 16 -19.16 -31.09 -3.22
N ALA A 17 -18.54 -32.22 -3.54
CA ALA A 17 -17.11 -32.26 -3.71
C ALA A 17 -16.80 -31.43 -4.98
N PHE A 18 -16.20 -30.26 -4.79
CA PHE A 18 -15.64 -29.47 -5.88
C PHE A 18 -14.49 -30.28 -6.51
N LEU A 19 -14.80 -31.03 -7.56
CA LEU A 19 -13.80 -31.53 -8.50
C LEU A 19 -13.32 -30.33 -9.35
N VAL A 20 -12.43 -29.52 -8.77
CA VAL A 20 -11.62 -28.57 -9.53
C VAL A 20 -10.42 -29.33 -10.06
N ARG A 21 -10.37 -29.52 -11.38
CA ARG A 21 -9.13 -29.87 -12.07
C ARG A 21 -8.24 -28.63 -12.06
N GLY A 22 -7.06 -28.68 -11.42
CA GLY A 22 -6.11 -27.56 -11.54
C GLY A 22 -4.75 -27.67 -10.86
N GLN A 23 -4.65 -28.17 -9.62
CA GLN A 23 -3.41 -28.20 -8.84
C GLN A 23 -3.29 -29.47 -7.97
N SER A 24 -2.07 -29.80 -7.53
CA SER A 24 -1.82 -30.89 -6.58
C SER A 24 -2.37 -30.53 -5.19
N ASP A 25 -3.10 -31.46 -4.58
CA ASP A 25 -3.51 -31.37 -3.17
C ASP A 25 -2.37 -31.87 -2.28
N ASP A 26 -1.29 -31.08 -2.20
CA ASP A 26 -0.12 -31.42 -1.36
C ASP A 26 -0.38 -31.13 0.13
N LEU A 27 -1.36 -30.27 0.45
CA LEU A 27 -1.82 -29.99 1.81
C LEU A 27 -2.63 -31.13 2.46
N GLY A 28 -3.28 -31.97 1.66
CA GLY A 28 -4.18 -33.03 2.14
C GLY A 28 -5.59 -32.51 2.46
N LEU A 29 -6.10 -31.55 1.69
CA LEU A 29 -7.46 -31.02 1.81
C LEU A 29 -8.53 -32.11 1.70
N ALA A 30 -8.28 -33.15 0.88
CA ALA A 30 -9.17 -34.30 0.74
C ALA A 30 -9.40 -35.08 2.06
N ASN A 31 -8.46 -34.99 3.01
CA ASN A 31 -8.56 -35.63 4.32
C ASN A 31 -9.28 -34.75 5.36
N GLY A 32 -9.78 -33.58 4.96
CA GLY A 32 -10.68 -32.73 5.73
C GLY A 32 -9.97 -31.86 6.77
N TYR A 33 -10.77 -31.27 7.65
CA TYR A 33 -10.33 -30.22 8.58
C TYR A 33 -10.59 -30.60 10.04
N THR A 34 -9.67 -30.21 10.91
CA THR A 34 -9.87 -30.20 12.36
C THR A 34 -10.44 -28.84 12.78
N ASN A 35 -11.68 -28.84 13.27
CA ASN A 35 -12.34 -27.64 13.78
C ASN A 35 -11.92 -27.39 15.24
N LEU A 36 -11.43 -26.20 15.55
CA LEU A 36 -11.03 -25.78 16.88
C LEU A 36 -11.69 -24.44 17.23
N LYS A 37 -11.76 -24.14 18.52
CA LYS A 37 -12.33 -22.90 19.04
C LYS A 37 -11.48 -22.36 20.19
N THR A 38 -11.45 -21.05 20.31
CA THR A 38 -11.07 -20.29 21.51
C THR A 38 -12.24 -19.37 21.87
N ASP A 39 -12.15 -18.60 22.95
CA ASP A 39 -13.22 -17.64 23.29
C ASP A 39 -13.41 -16.57 22.18
N ASN A 40 -12.34 -16.18 21.48
CA ASN A 40 -12.39 -15.13 20.47
C ASN A 40 -12.36 -15.63 19.02
N PHE A 41 -12.05 -16.91 18.75
CA PHE A 41 -11.95 -17.44 17.38
C PHE A 41 -12.64 -18.78 17.16
N ASP A 42 -13.25 -18.91 15.98
CA ASP A 42 -13.53 -20.17 15.31
C ASP A 42 -12.45 -20.40 14.24
N LEU A 43 -11.74 -21.54 14.28
CA LEU A 43 -10.65 -21.84 13.36
C LEU A 43 -10.69 -23.27 12.81
N GLN A 44 -10.08 -23.47 11.65
CA GLN A 44 -9.93 -24.77 11.03
C GLN A 44 -8.47 -25.02 10.69
N LEU A 45 -7.97 -26.21 11.02
CA LEU A 45 -6.67 -26.70 10.56
C LEU A 45 -6.87 -27.75 9.48
N VAL A 46 -6.08 -27.73 8.40
CA VAL A 46 -5.99 -28.88 7.48
C VAL A 46 -5.47 -30.07 8.27
N THR A 47 -6.16 -31.22 8.25
CA THR A 47 -5.85 -32.33 9.16
C THR A 47 -4.44 -32.86 8.98
N ASP A 48 -4.02 -33.06 7.73
CA ASP A 48 -2.72 -33.67 7.40
C ASP A 48 -1.55 -32.72 7.65
N ALA A 49 -1.68 -31.47 7.21
CA ALA A 49 -0.62 -30.46 7.32
C ALA A 49 -0.63 -29.74 8.68
N GLN A 50 -1.74 -29.74 9.42
CA GLN A 50 -2.02 -28.99 10.66
C GLN A 50 -1.66 -27.48 10.55
N ILE A 51 -1.89 -26.91 9.35
CA ILE A 51 -1.80 -25.46 9.05
C ILE A 51 -3.17 -24.81 9.06
N LEU A 52 -3.23 -23.50 9.22
CA LEU A 52 -4.48 -22.74 9.34
C LEU A 52 -5.18 -22.63 7.97
N ALA A 53 -6.41 -23.15 7.89
CA ALA A 53 -7.27 -23.09 6.71
C ALA A 53 -8.32 -21.98 6.80
N SER A 54 -8.75 -21.63 8.01
CA SER A 54 -9.72 -20.58 8.29
C SER A 54 -9.47 -19.98 9.68
N LEU A 55 -9.63 -18.66 9.80
CA LEU A 55 -9.52 -17.91 11.05
C LEU A 55 -10.62 -16.85 11.11
N LYS A 56 -11.69 -17.15 11.83
CA LYS A 56 -12.86 -16.28 11.97
C LYS A 56 -12.99 -15.80 13.41
N PRO A 57 -13.26 -14.51 13.66
CA PRO A 57 -13.72 -14.08 14.97
C PRO A 57 -14.97 -14.87 15.39
N SER A 58 -15.05 -15.26 16.66
CA SER A 58 -16.18 -16.01 17.19
C SER A 58 -17.49 -15.27 16.91
N GLY A 59 -18.44 -15.96 16.27
CA GLY A 59 -19.73 -15.38 15.87
C GLY A 59 -19.71 -14.50 14.60
N SER A 60 -18.57 -14.39 13.91
CA SER A 60 -18.44 -13.70 12.62
C SER A 60 -18.44 -14.69 11.45
N SER A 61 -18.92 -14.25 10.29
CA SER A 61 -18.72 -14.95 9.01
C SER A 61 -17.45 -14.54 8.27
N PHE A 62 -16.84 -13.41 8.66
CA PHE A 62 -15.63 -12.88 8.03
C PHE A 62 -14.42 -13.74 8.36
N ASP A 63 -13.71 -14.18 7.33
CA ASP A 63 -12.51 -15.01 7.43
C ASP A 63 -11.29 -14.17 7.06
N PHE A 64 -10.31 -14.10 7.97
CA PHE A 64 -9.05 -13.42 7.67
C PHE A 64 -8.18 -14.20 6.68
N LEU A 65 -8.48 -15.48 6.45
CA LEU A 65 -7.78 -16.32 5.50
C LEU A 65 -8.61 -16.54 4.22
N PRO A 66 -7.94 -16.74 3.07
CA PRO A 66 -8.60 -16.97 1.79
C PRO A 66 -9.12 -18.43 1.69
N SER A 67 -9.98 -18.84 2.61
CA SER A 67 -10.47 -20.23 2.72
C SER A 67 -11.27 -20.69 1.49
N ASP A 68 -11.90 -19.75 0.79
CA ASP A 68 -12.56 -19.96 -0.51
C ASP A 68 -11.58 -20.18 -1.67
N TYR A 69 -10.33 -19.72 -1.54
CA TYR A 69 -9.25 -19.92 -2.50
C TYR A 69 -8.30 -21.08 -2.13
N LEU A 70 -8.50 -21.73 -0.97
CA LEU A 70 -7.57 -22.75 -0.47
C LEU A 70 -7.34 -23.91 -1.44
N ALA A 71 -8.35 -24.28 -2.24
CA ALA A 71 -8.21 -25.32 -3.28
C ALA A 71 -7.26 -24.95 -4.43
N TYR A 72 -7.01 -23.65 -4.65
CA TYR A 72 -6.00 -23.12 -5.60
C TYR A 72 -4.68 -22.77 -4.90
N ARG A 73 -4.57 -23.11 -3.61
CA ARG A 73 -3.42 -22.81 -2.76
C ARG A 73 -2.92 -24.04 -2.03
N ALA A 74 -3.13 -25.23 -2.60
CA ALA A 74 -2.85 -26.51 -1.92
C ALA A 74 -1.52 -27.17 -2.31
N ALA A 75 -0.77 -26.58 -3.24
CA ALA A 75 0.45 -27.16 -3.80
C ALA A 75 1.69 -26.83 -2.95
N ASN A 76 2.75 -27.60 -3.15
CA ASN A 76 4.08 -27.27 -2.64
C ASN A 76 4.53 -25.87 -3.09
N GLY A 77 5.17 -25.14 -2.18
CA GLY A 77 5.66 -23.78 -2.39
C GLY A 77 4.64 -22.67 -2.17
N GLN A 78 3.36 -22.98 -1.89
CA GLN A 78 2.36 -22.00 -1.48
C GLN A 78 2.34 -21.89 0.04
N TYR A 79 2.36 -20.68 0.57
CA TYR A 79 2.59 -20.41 1.99
C TYR A 79 1.29 -20.18 2.78
N HIS A 80 1.24 -20.71 4.01
CA HIS A 80 0.12 -20.53 4.95
C HIS A 80 0.57 -20.20 6.36
N ILE A 81 -0.34 -19.65 7.16
CA ILE A 81 -0.09 -19.48 8.60
C ILE A 81 0.05 -20.85 9.26
N GLY A 82 1.20 -21.07 9.90
CA GLY A 82 1.59 -22.37 10.45
C GLY A 82 2.77 -22.99 9.71
N ASP A 83 3.19 -22.43 8.59
CA ASP A 83 4.51 -22.71 8.01
C ASP A 83 5.64 -22.02 8.79
N ILE A 84 6.87 -22.46 8.55
CA ILE A 84 8.09 -21.87 9.09
C ILE A 84 9.20 -21.90 8.03
N THR A 85 9.92 -20.79 7.93
CA THR A 85 11.13 -20.69 7.10
C THR A 85 12.33 -20.37 7.98
N PHE A 86 13.52 -20.85 7.64
CA PHE A 86 14.75 -20.50 8.34
C PHE A 86 15.99 -20.77 7.49
N ARG A 87 17.09 -20.12 7.86
CA ARG A 87 18.43 -20.45 7.38
C ARG A 87 19.35 -20.65 8.56
N TYR A 88 20.13 -21.72 8.53
CA TYR A 88 21.10 -22.03 9.57
C TYR A 88 22.42 -22.54 9.01
N ARG A 89 23.48 -22.45 9.79
CA ARG A 89 24.79 -23.02 9.47
C ARG A 89 25.45 -23.56 10.72
N ALA A 90 26.43 -24.46 10.58
CA ALA A 90 27.28 -24.80 11.72
C ALA A 90 28.10 -23.57 12.12
N VAL A 91 28.28 -23.34 13.43
CA VAL A 91 29.04 -22.18 13.92
C VAL A 91 30.46 -22.21 13.35
N GLY A 92 30.85 -21.15 12.63
CA GLY A 92 32.16 -21.01 11.98
C GLY A 92 32.15 -21.31 10.47
N GLU A 93 31.08 -21.93 9.96
CA GLU A 93 30.89 -22.11 8.52
C GLU A 93 30.35 -20.84 7.86
N LYS A 94 30.45 -20.76 6.53
CA LYS A 94 29.97 -19.61 5.74
C LYS A 94 28.61 -19.84 5.12
N GLU A 95 28.37 -21.01 4.54
CA GLU A 95 27.17 -21.28 3.76
C GLU A 95 25.95 -21.54 4.63
N TRP A 96 24.82 -20.97 4.19
CA TRP A 96 23.52 -21.11 4.83
C TRP A 96 22.76 -22.30 4.24
N THR A 97 22.27 -23.18 5.12
CA THR A 97 21.32 -24.24 4.78
C THR A 97 19.91 -23.73 5.04
N ALA A 98 19.06 -23.76 4.01
CA ALA A 98 17.65 -23.39 4.13
C ALA A 98 16.78 -24.54 4.66
N GLY A 99 15.77 -24.21 5.45
CA GLY A 99 14.63 -25.06 5.75
C GLY A 99 13.34 -24.26 5.53
N ASP A 100 12.40 -24.86 4.83
CA ASP A 100 11.12 -24.25 4.50
C ASP A 100 10.05 -25.35 4.47
N SER A 101 9.06 -25.25 5.37
CA SER A 101 8.02 -26.27 5.52
C SER A 101 6.99 -26.29 4.39
N SER A 102 6.94 -25.27 3.53
CA SER A 102 6.00 -25.21 2.41
C SER A 102 6.47 -25.97 1.16
N GLN A 103 7.79 -26.20 1.03
CA GLN A 103 8.41 -26.71 -0.21
C GLN A 103 8.18 -28.20 -0.45
N ALA A 104 8.02 -28.99 0.62
CA ALA A 104 7.82 -30.43 0.56
C ALA A 104 6.81 -30.86 1.63
N ARG A 105 5.53 -30.55 1.37
CA ARG A 105 4.40 -30.89 2.24
C ARG A 105 4.38 -32.40 2.51
N ALA A 106 4.04 -32.75 3.74
CA ALA A 106 3.87 -34.12 4.19
C ALA A 106 2.85 -34.15 5.34
N VAL A 107 2.21 -35.31 5.52
CA VAL A 107 1.38 -35.55 6.72
C VAL A 107 2.27 -35.41 7.96
N VAL A 108 1.90 -34.49 8.85
CA VAL A 108 2.69 -34.19 10.05
C VAL A 108 2.38 -35.18 11.17
N LYS A 109 3.35 -35.38 12.06
CA LYS A 109 3.16 -36.31 13.19
C LYS A 109 2.54 -35.56 14.37
N SER A 110 1.24 -35.74 14.58
CA SER A 110 0.55 -35.20 15.76
C SER A 110 1.19 -35.66 17.08
N LEU A 111 1.24 -34.75 18.04
CA LEU A 111 1.80 -34.97 19.37
C LEU A 111 0.71 -34.75 20.42
N ASP A 112 0.71 -35.58 21.46
CA ASP A 112 -0.10 -35.36 22.66
C ASP A 112 0.60 -34.30 23.53
N ALA A 113 0.03 -33.11 23.61
CA ALA A 113 0.56 -31.97 24.33
C ALA A 113 -0.59 -31.14 24.91
N ASN A 114 -0.30 -30.36 25.96
CA ASN A 114 -1.26 -29.41 26.52
C ASN A 114 -1.40 -28.16 25.60
N ALA A 115 -2.02 -28.36 24.44
CA ALA A 115 -2.18 -27.41 23.34
C ALA A 115 -3.50 -27.70 22.61
N LEU A 116 -4.01 -26.76 21.81
CA LEU A 116 -5.16 -27.01 20.93
C LEU A 116 -4.83 -28.05 19.87
N ALA A 117 -3.62 -27.98 19.32
CA ALA A 117 -3.02 -28.99 18.47
C ALA A 117 -1.49 -28.87 18.52
N ALA A 118 -0.79 -29.99 18.37
CA ALA A 118 0.67 -30.01 18.28
C ALA A 118 1.13 -31.06 17.27
N ALA A 119 2.24 -30.79 16.58
CA ALA A 119 2.85 -31.74 15.66
C ALA A 119 4.36 -31.56 15.56
N ASP A 120 5.06 -32.67 15.37
CA ASP A 120 6.42 -32.68 14.82
C ASP A 120 6.31 -32.54 13.30
N ILE A 121 6.81 -31.41 12.78
CA ILE A 121 6.74 -31.05 11.36
C ILE A 121 8.06 -31.31 10.64
N THR A 122 9.02 -31.99 11.28
CA THR A 122 10.36 -32.22 10.71
C THR A 122 10.31 -32.98 9.37
N SER A 123 9.25 -33.75 9.12
CA SER A 123 9.02 -34.45 7.85
C SER A 123 8.83 -33.52 6.65
N THR A 124 8.51 -32.24 6.86
CA THR A 124 8.35 -31.24 5.79
C THR A 124 9.65 -30.49 5.46
N LEU A 125 10.72 -30.76 6.21
CA LEU A 125 12.02 -30.12 6.06
C LEU A 125 12.97 -31.00 5.24
N PRO A 126 14.05 -30.44 4.67
CA PRO A 126 15.09 -31.24 4.02
C PRO A 126 15.61 -32.34 4.95
N SER A 127 15.78 -33.56 4.44
CA SER A 127 16.22 -34.71 5.23
C SER A 127 17.61 -34.54 5.88
N SER A 128 18.40 -33.60 5.38
CA SER A 128 19.69 -33.18 5.93
C SER A 128 19.57 -32.12 7.05
N SER A 129 18.36 -31.70 7.43
CA SER A 129 18.15 -30.70 8.48
C SER A 129 18.68 -31.18 9.84
N ALA A 130 19.53 -30.37 10.48
CA ALA A 130 19.97 -30.60 11.86
C ALA A 130 18.92 -30.20 12.89
N LEU A 131 17.85 -29.52 12.48
CA LEU A 131 16.81 -29.01 13.36
C LEU A 131 15.57 -29.92 13.32
N GLN A 132 15.14 -30.35 14.50
CA GLN A 132 13.78 -30.85 14.72
C GLN A 132 12.87 -29.66 15.05
N ILE A 133 11.68 -29.62 14.47
CA ILE A 133 10.71 -28.55 14.71
C ILE A 133 9.38 -29.12 15.17
N VAL A 134 8.92 -28.64 16.33
CA VAL A 134 7.57 -28.92 16.85
C VAL A 134 6.74 -27.65 16.76
N ARG A 135 5.59 -27.72 16.10
CA ARG A 135 4.60 -26.64 16.05
C ARG A 135 3.52 -26.88 17.10
N GLN A 136 3.05 -25.80 17.73
CA GLN A 136 1.92 -25.84 18.66
C GLN A 136 0.94 -24.69 18.39
N TRP A 137 -0.34 -25.02 18.36
CA TRP A 137 -1.47 -24.10 18.40
C TRP A 137 -1.99 -24.03 19.83
N LEU A 138 -2.14 -22.83 20.39
CA LEU A 138 -2.39 -22.61 21.81
C LEU A 138 -3.64 -21.74 22.01
N ASP A 139 -4.36 -21.94 23.11
CA ASP A 139 -5.30 -20.96 23.65
C ASP A 139 -4.54 -20.04 24.61
N VAL A 140 -4.57 -18.74 24.34
CA VAL A 140 -3.87 -17.71 25.12
C VAL A 140 -4.90 -16.69 25.59
N GLU A 141 -5.54 -16.96 26.72
CA GLU A 141 -6.57 -16.08 27.30
C GLU A 141 -7.73 -15.82 26.32
N GLY A 142 -8.15 -16.85 25.59
CA GLY A 142 -9.20 -16.76 24.58
C GLY A 142 -8.73 -16.33 23.20
N ASP A 143 -7.46 -15.94 23.05
CA ASP A 143 -6.80 -15.68 21.77
C ASP A 143 -6.12 -16.94 21.21
N LEU A 144 -5.73 -16.88 19.94
CA LEU A 144 -4.97 -17.96 19.30
C LEU A 144 -3.46 -17.68 19.41
N GLY A 145 -2.70 -18.66 19.89
CA GLY A 145 -1.24 -18.65 19.86
C GLY A 145 -0.69 -19.65 18.84
N LEU A 146 0.37 -19.28 18.13
CA LEU A 146 1.19 -20.16 17.30
C LEU A 146 2.61 -20.15 17.86
N SER A 147 3.20 -21.31 18.11
CA SER A 147 4.61 -21.39 18.51
C SER A 147 5.35 -22.52 17.81
N PHE A 148 6.66 -22.32 17.64
CA PHE A 148 7.59 -23.33 17.15
C PHE A 148 8.70 -23.55 18.17
N ILE A 149 8.95 -24.81 18.49
CA ILE A 149 10.08 -25.25 19.30
C ILE A 149 11.11 -25.84 18.35
N LEU A 150 12.24 -25.16 18.19
CA LEU A 150 13.36 -25.58 17.34
C LEU A 150 14.40 -26.24 18.24
N THR A 151 14.75 -27.49 17.95
CA THR A 151 15.76 -28.26 18.70
C THR A 151 16.88 -28.69 17.78
N ASN A 152 18.12 -28.37 18.15
CA ASN A 152 19.29 -28.85 17.41
C ASN A 152 19.53 -30.34 17.73
N LYS A 153 19.26 -31.22 16.77
CA LYS A 153 19.51 -32.67 16.84
C LYS A 153 20.84 -33.09 16.20
N GLY A 154 21.60 -32.13 15.66
CA GLY A 154 22.94 -32.35 15.15
C GLY A 154 23.98 -32.52 16.26
N ASN A 155 25.22 -32.79 15.84
CA ASN A 155 26.37 -33.02 16.74
C ASN A 155 27.21 -31.76 16.98
N SER A 156 26.91 -30.64 16.31
CA SER A 156 27.63 -29.37 16.42
C SER A 156 26.66 -28.23 16.72
N SER A 157 27.17 -27.13 17.30
CA SER A 157 26.38 -25.92 17.45
C SER A 157 25.99 -25.35 16.08
N VAL A 158 24.77 -24.84 15.97
CA VAL A 158 24.26 -24.15 14.77
C VAL A 158 23.95 -22.69 15.07
N GLU A 159 24.15 -21.82 14.10
CA GLU A 159 23.69 -20.44 14.08
C GLU A 159 22.46 -20.37 13.16
N ILE A 160 21.31 -19.92 13.67
CA ILE A 160 20.10 -19.62 12.91
C ILE A 160 20.19 -18.15 12.50
N GLY A 161 20.44 -17.92 11.20
CA GLY A 161 20.61 -16.60 10.61
C GLY A 161 19.35 -16.00 10.02
N SER A 162 18.34 -16.81 9.72
CA SER A 162 16.97 -16.31 9.50
C SER A 162 15.94 -17.23 10.12
N LEU A 163 14.81 -16.65 10.52
CA LEU A 163 13.69 -17.38 11.13
C LEU A 163 12.40 -16.63 10.84
N GLY A 164 11.53 -17.23 10.04
CA GLY A 164 10.37 -16.61 9.43
C GLY A 164 9.05 -17.31 9.71
N PHE A 165 7.99 -16.52 9.86
CA PHE A 165 6.60 -16.97 9.90
C PHE A 165 5.88 -16.42 8.68
N PRO A 166 5.53 -17.27 7.70
CA PRO A 166 4.68 -16.87 6.59
C PRO A 166 3.30 -16.41 7.07
N ILE A 167 2.84 -15.28 6.52
CA ILE A 167 1.59 -14.65 6.90
C ILE A 167 0.68 -14.59 5.68
N GLU A 168 -0.37 -15.40 5.71
CA GLU A 168 -1.42 -15.40 4.70
C GLU A 168 -2.58 -14.51 5.17
N SER A 169 -3.06 -13.64 4.30
CA SER A 169 -4.31 -12.89 4.48
C SER A 169 -5.23 -13.13 3.30
N ASN A 170 -6.53 -12.89 3.49
CA ASN A 170 -7.47 -12.89 2.37
C ASN A 170 -7.32 -11.60 1.54
N SER A 171 -6.23 -11.49 0.76
CA SER A 171 -5.87 -10.32 -0.05
C SER A 171 -5.86 -10.60 -1.56
N ILE A 172 -6.54 -11.67 -1.98
CA ILE A 172 -6.66 -12.07 -3.39
C ILE A 172 -7.86 -11.35 -4.01
N PHE A 173 -7.64 -10.36 -4.86
CA PHE A 173 -8.72 -9.65 -5.56
C PHE A 173 -9.03 -10.25 -6.93
N THR A 174 -8.16 -11.12 -7.42
CA THR A 174 -8.33 -11.85 -8.68
C THR A 174 -9.70 -12.52 -8.73
N ASN A 175 -10.41 -12.38 -9.85
CA ASN A 175 -11.75 -12.92 -10.07
C ASN A 175 -12.83 -12.51 -9.03
N ARG A 176 -12.61 -11.44 -8.25
CA ARG A 176 -13.62 -10.85 -7.36
C ARG A 176 -14.11 -9.50 -7.90
N THR A 177 -15.39 -9.23 -7.68
CA THR A 177 -15.99 -7.90 -7.85
C THR A 177 -15.57 -6.96 -6.71
N ALA A 178 -15.77 -5.66 -6.88
CA ALA A 178 -15.51 -4.65 -5.83
C ALA A 178 -16.27 -4.97 -4.52
N ASP A 179 -17.54 -5.39 -4.64
CA ASP A 179 -18.38 -5.79 -3.51
C ASP A 179 -17.82 -7.00 -2.78
N GLU A 180 -17.34 -8.01 -3.51
CA GLU A 180 -16.73 -9.21 -2.93
C GLU A 180 -15.38 -8.88 -2.27
N VAL A 181 -14.55 -8.04 -2.89
CA VAL A 181 -13.32 -7.55 -2.27
C VAL A 181 -13.63 -6.85 -0.95
N THR A 182 -14.59 -5.94 -0.95
CA THR A 182 -14.94 -5.15 0.24
C THR A 182 -15.55 -6.01 1.36
N ALA A 183 -16.34 -7.02 0.99
CA ALA A 183 -17.01 -7.89 1.95
C ALA A 183 -16.12 -9.01 2.53
N GLN A 184 -15.12 -9.47 1.77
CA GLN A 184 -14.40 -10.71 2.08
C GLN A 184 -12.91 -10.51 2.35
N CYS A 185 -12.31 -9.43 1.86
CA CYS A 185 -10.85 -9.28 1.91
C CYS A 185 -10.35 -8.49 3.12
N SER A 186 -9.09 -8.73 3.47
CA SER A 186 -8.34 -7.93 4.41
C SER A 186 -6.90 -7.71 3.95
N LEU A 187 -6.37 -6.54 4.27
CA LEU A 187 -5.00 -6.17 4.01
C LEU A 187 -4.17 -6.32 5.28
N VAL A 188 -2.90 -6.70 5.11
CA VAL A 188 -1.95 -6.90 6.20
C VAL A 188 -0.81 -5.88 6.14
N ASP A 189 -0.69 -5.08 7.19
CA ASP A 189 0.34 -4.04 7.29
C ASP A 189 1.28 -4.27 8.48
N PRO A 190 2.60 -4.12 8.27
CA PRO A 190 3.59 -4.37 9.29
C PRO A 190 3.96 -3.12 10.09
N TYR A 191 4.26 -3.34 11.37
CA TYR A 191 5.17 -2.50 12.13
C TYR A 191 6.38 -3.33 12.55
N ILE A 192 7.51 -3.16 11.86
CA ILE A 192 8.79 -3.85 12.14
C ILE A 192 9.51 -3.29 13.38
N GLY A 193 8.79 -3.05 14.47
CA GLY A 193 9.29 -2.39 15.69
C GLY A 193 10.05 -3.28 16.66
N ARG A 194 10.66 -4.40 16.21
CA ARG A 194 11.31 -5.43 17.06
C ARG A 194 10.37 -6.01 18.13
N ASP A 195 10.68 -5.89 19.42
CA ASP A 195 9.85 -6.47 20.50
C ASP A 195 8.49 -5.77 20.65
N ALA A 196 8.34 -4.62 20.00
CA ALA A 196 7.09 -3.86 19.88
C ALA A 196 6.40 -4.04 18.53
N GLY A 197 6.97 -4.86 17.65
CA GLY A 197 6.43 -5.06 16.33
C GLY A 197 5.09 -5.80 16.37
N TYR A 198 4.23 -5.51 15.41
CA TYR A 198 2.96 -6.18 15.22
C TYR A 198 2.55 -6.13 13.75
N LEU A 199 1.62 -7.01 13.38
CA LEU A 199 0.87 -6.92 12.12
C LEU A 199 -0.56 -6.49 12.44
N GLN A 200 -1.14 -5.70 11.55
CA GLN A 200 -2.58 -5.40 11.58
C GLN A 200 -3.25 -5.93 10.33
N PHE A 201 -4.37 -6.60 10.51
CA PHE A 201 -5.25 -7.10 9.47
C PHE A 201 -6.51 -6.24 9.48
N SER A 202 -6.66 -5.42 8.44
CA SER A 202 -7.80 -4.52 8.28
C SER A 202 -8.73 -5.08 7.21
N PRO A 203 -10.01 -5.34 7.52
CA PRO A 203 -11.01 -5.55 6.47
C PRO A 203 -10.99 -4.37 5.50
N THR A 204 -11.02 -4.63 4.19
CA THR A 204 -10.97 -3.59 3.15
C THR A 204 -12.12 -2.59 3.26
N SER A 205 -13.27 -3.02 3.78
CA SER A 205 -14.40 -2.14 4.13
C SER A 205 -14.13 -1.16 5.28
N GLY A 206 -13.09 -1.41 6.08
CA GLY A 206 -12.82 -0.76 7.37
C GLY A 206 -13.89 -1.00 8.44
N GLN A 207 -14.80 -1.95 8.23
CA GLN A 207 -15.87 -2.29 9.14
C GLN A 207 -15.71 -3.70 9.71
N GLY A 208 -16.35 -3.93 10.86
CA GLY A 208 -16.28 -5.22 11.55
C GLY A 208 -14.98 -5.41 12.33
N PRO A 209 -14.76 -6.63 12.86
CA PRO A 209 -13.57 -6.93 13.64
C PRO A 209 -12.32 -6.87 12.77
N ALA A 210 -11.26 -6.26 13.30
CA ALA A 210 -9.90 -6.37 12.76
C ALA A 210 -9.12 -7.44 13.53
N LEU A 211 -7.91 -7.76 13.09
CA LEU A 211 -7.01 -8.72 13.75
C LEU A 211 -5.63 -8.08 13.93
N ILE A 212 -4.98 -8.35 15.06
CA ILE A 212 -3.56 -8.05 15.25
C ILE A 212 -2.76 -9.33 15.50
N ILE A 213 -1.51 -9.32 15.06
CA ILE A 213 -0.53 -10.36 15.40
C ILE A 213 0.61 -9.69 16.18
N THR A 214 0.88 -10.19 17.38
CA THR A 214 1.92 -9.68 18.29
C THR A 214 2.86 -10.83 18.72
N PRO A 215 4.04 -10.54 19.29
CA PRO A 215 4.89 -11.58 19.85
C PRO A 215 4.18 -12.36 20.96
N LEU A 216 4.30 -13.69 20.95
CA LEU A 216 3.73 -14.54 21.99
C LEU A 216 4.45 -14.29 23.34
N VAL A 217 3.67 -14.18 24.41
CA VAL A 217 4.22 -13.99 25.77
C VAL A 217 5.21 -15.09 26.14
N ASN A 218 6.25 -14.73 26.89
CA ASN A 218 7.35 -15.63 27.30
C ASN A 218 8.14 -16.25 26.14
N THR A 219 8.02 -15.71 24.92
CA THR A 219 8.91 -16.03 23.79
C THR A 219 9.78 -14.82 23.45
N SER A 220 10.87 -15.05 22.72
CA SER A 220 11.69 -13.99 22.14
C SER A 220 11.46 -13.98 20.64
N THR A 221 10.44 -13.25 20.21
CA THR A 221 9.99 -13.21 18.81
C THR A 221 9.90 -11.77 18.30
N PRO A 222 11.01 -10.99 18.26
CA PRO A 222 10.98 -9.65 17.69
C PRO A 222 10.52 -9.65 16.23
N PHE A 223 9.88 -8.58 15.79
CA PHE A 223 9.62 -8.32 14.37
C PHE A 223 10.78 -7.51 13.78
N GLU A 224 11.82 -8.21 13.36
CA GLU A 224 13.07 -7.59 12.88
C GLU A 224 12.97 -7.13 11.43
N ALA A 225 12.39 -7.94 10.55
CA ALA A 225 12.25 -7.62 9.14
C ALA A 225 10.95 -8.18 8.54
N TRP A 226 10.53 -7.59 7.42
CA TRP A 226 9.36 -7.97 6.65
C TRP A 226 9.81 -8.17 5.20
N ARG A 227 9.56 -9.34 4.63
CA ARG A 227 10.00 -9.67 3.26
C ARG A 227 8.91 -10.35 2.44
N ASN A 228 8.98 -10.18 1.13
CA ASN A 228 8.17 -10.93 0.18
C ASN A 228 8.47 -12.42 0.25
N LEU A 229 7.42 -13.21 0.07
CA LEU A 229 7.47 -14.62 -0.23
C LEU A 229 7.32 -14.80 -1.75
N ASP A 230 7.98 -15.82 -2.29
CA ASP A 230 7.92 -16.13 -3.70
C ASP A 230 6.95 -17.29 -3.91
N GLU A 231 5.88 -17.06 -4.67
CA GLU A 231 5.00 -18.13 -5.14
C GLU A 231 4.83 -18.06 -6.66
N VAL A 232 4.42 -19.18 -7.25
CA VAL A 232 4.11 -19.23 -8.68
C VAL A 232 2.78 -18.51 -8.92
N SER A 233 2.80 -17.55 -9.83
CA SER A 233 1.58 -16.89 -10.31
C SER A 233 0.76 -17.83 -11.20
N ASP A 234 -0.55 -17.87 -10.97
CA ASP A 234 -1.50 -18.62 -11.81
C ASP A 234 -2.74 -17.77 -12.12
N THR A 235 -3.63 -18.27 -12.97
CA THR A 235 -4.83 -17.55 -13.43
C THR A 235 -5.91 -17.36 -12.35
N TYR A 236 -5.84 -18.12 -11.25
CA TYR A 236 -6.82 -18.05 -10.17
C TYR A 236 -6.38 -17.04 -9.11
N THR A 237 -5.11 -17.08 -8.72
CA THR A 237 -4.56 -16.21 -7.67
C THR A 237 -3.99 -14.93 -8.23
N GLY A 238 -3.33 -14.96 -9.39
CA GLY A 238 -2.62 -13.81 -9.94
C GLY A 238 -1.50 -13.31 -9.03
N TYR A 239 -0.76 -14.20 -8.35
CA TYR A 239 0.31 -13.82 -7.41
C TYR A 239 1.33 -12.85 -8.03
N GLY A 240 1.69 -11.79 -7.30
CA GLY A 240 2.60 -10.74 -7.77
C GLY A 240 2.03 -9.87 -8.90
N SER A 241 0.72 -9.89 -9.11
CA SER A 241 0.03 -9.05 -10.08
C SER A 241 -0.65 -7.88 -9.41
N GLN A 242 -1.27 -7.02 -10.21
CA GLN A 242 -2.10 -5.94 -9.72
C GLN A 242 -3.21 -6.42 -8.77
N THR A 243 -3.84 -7.57 -9.02
CA THR A 243 -4.97 -8.06 -8.19
C THR A 243 -4.54 -8.92 -7.01
N PHE A 244 -3.25 -9.20 -6.85
CA PHE A 244 -2.72 -9.86 -5.67
C PHE A 244 -1.22 -9.60 -5.55
N GLU A 245 -0.85 -8.73 -4.60
CA GLU A 245 0.54 -8.35 -4.31
C GLU A 245 1.45 -9.54 -4.05
N GLY A 246 0.89 -10.59 -3.45
CA GLY A 246 1.61 -11.71 -2.87
C GLY A 246 1.58 -11.66 -1.35
N LEU A 247 2.36 -12.55 -0.74
CA LEU A 247 2.43 -12.74 0.70
C LEU A 247 3.80 -12.38 1.23
N TYR A 248 3.86 -12.20 2.53
CA TYR A 248 5.05 -11.75 3.23
C TYR A 248 5.27 -12.60 4.48
N GLU A 249 6.47 -12.54 5.04
CA GLU A 249 6.78 -13.22 6.28
C GLU A 249 7.40 -12.33 7.36
N TRP A 250 6.98 -12.60 8.61
CA TRP A 250 7.55 -12.02 9.81
C TRP A 250 8.94 -12.62 10.04
N GLN A 251 10.00 -11.83 10.02
CA GLN A 251 11.35 -12.27 10.39
C GLN A 251 11.68 -11.96 11.84
N THR A 252 12.01 -13.00 12.61
CA THR A 252 12.63 -12.87 13.94
C THR A 252 14.13 -12.64 13.86
N HIS A 253 14.79 -13.23 12.87
CA HIS A 253 16.21 -13.08 12.58
C HIS A 253 16.36 -12.88 11.08
N SER A 254 17.32 -12.05 10.66
CA SER A 254 17.51 -11.71 9.25
C SER A 254 18.95 -11.66 8.76
N LYS A 255 19.94 -12.02 9.60
CA LYS A 255 21.37 -12.03 9.25
C LYS A 255 21.67 -12.81 7.96
N ALA A 256 21.02 -13.94 7.72
CA ALA A 256 21.27 -14.75 6.53
C ALA A 256 20.85 -14.03 5.22
N TYR A 257 19.77 -13.23 5.27
CA TYR A 257 19.35 -12.39 4.14
C TYR A 257 20.27 -11.17 3.99
N ALA A 258 20.64 -10.53 5.11
CA ALA A 258 21.59 -9.42 5.13
C ALA A 258 22.97 -9.79 4.55
N GLU A 259 23.44 -11.02 4.75
CA GLU A 259 24.70 -11.52 4.16
C GLU A 259 24.57 -11.94 2.68
N LYS A 260 23.35 -11.99 2.12
CA LYS A 260 23.06 -12.53 0.78
C LYS A 260 22.19 -11.56 -0.03
N GLU A 261 20.88 -11.79 -0.10
CA GLU A 261 19.94 -11.04 -0.96
C GLU A 261 19.92 -9.54 -0.65
N TRP A 262 20.22 -9.14 0.59
CA TRP A 262 20.19 -7.75 1.03
C TRP A 262 21.60 -7.15 1.22
N ALA A 263 22.64 -7.77 0.67
CA ALA A 263 24.02 -7.32 0.88
C ALA A 263 24.30 -5.89 0.37
N GLU A 264 23.49 -5.40 -0.58
CA GLU A 264 23.63 -4.07 -1.20
C GLU A 264 22.68 -3.01 -0.60
N VAL A 265 21.87 -3.38 0.40
CA VAL A 265 20.93 -2.47 1.06
C VAL A 265 21.12 -2.46 2.57
N THR A 266 20.69 -1.38 3.22
CA THR A 266 20.72 -1.29 4.69
C THR A 266 19.33 -1.62 5.26
N PRO A 267 19.17 -2.74 5.98
CA PRO A 267 17.93 -3.06 6.68
C PRO A 267 17.59 -2.02 7.75
N TRP A 268 16.30 -1.85 8.06
CA TRP A 268 15.87 -0.91 9.09
C TRP A 268 16.34 -1.31 10.49
N ASN A 269 16.25 -2.59 10.83
CA ASN A 269 16.74 -3.12 12.10
C ASN A 269 18.07 -3.83 11.89
N GLU A 270 18.94 -3.76 12.90
CA GLU A 270 20.21 -4.52 12.89
C GLU A 270 19.92 -6.01 12.72
N PRO A 271 20.46 -6.68 11.68
CA PRO A 271 20.22 -8.09 11.46
C PRO A 271 20.79 -8.95 12.60
N THR A 272 19.98 -9.85 13.15
CA THR A 272 20.40 -10.76 14.22
C THR A 272 20.38 -12.21 13.80
N ALA A 273 21.02 -13.04 14.62
CA ALA A 273 21.05 -14.49 14.54
C ALA A 273 21.08 -15.10 15.94
N ARG A 274 20.76 -16.39 16.05
CA ARG A 274 20.75 -17.12 17.33
C ARG A 274 21.54 -18.42 17.24
N SER A 275 22.41 -18.67 18.22
CA SER A 275 23.12 -19.95 18.32
C SER A 275 22.33 -20.98 19.15
N LEU A 276 22.37 -22.26 18.75
CA LEU A 276 21.85 -23.41 19.50
C LEU A 276 22.90 -24.52 19.57
N LYS A 277 23.25 -24.94 20.78
CA LYS A 277 24.13 -26.09 21.03
C LYS A 277 23.43 -27.42 20.70
N PRO A 278 24.17 -28.53 20.51
CA PRO A 278 23.58 -29.85 20.40
C PRO A 278 22.61 -30.15 21.55
N GLY A 279 21.38 -30.54 21.23
CA GLY A 279 20.32 -30.83 22.19
C GLY A 279 19.61 -29.60 22.77
N GLU A 280 20.08 -28.38 22.49
CA GLU A 280 19.44 -27.15 22.94
C GLU A 280 18.18 -26.84 22.12
N SER A 281 17.18 -26.27 22.78
CA SER A 281 15.92 -25.86 22.17
C SER A 281 15.67 -24.36 22.36
N THR A 282 14.96 -23.77 21.42
CA THR A 282 14.39 -22.42 21.55
C THR A 282 12.94 -22.41 21.10
N THR A 283 12.15 -21.53 21.72
CA THR A 283 10.75 -21.30 21.34
C THR A 283 10.56 -19.88 20.84
N VAL A 284 9.90 -19.76 19.69
CA VAL A 284 9.39 -18.52 19.12
C VAL A 284 7.90 -18.65 18.86
N GLY A 285 7.16 -17.55 18.82
CA GLY A 285 5.73 -17.61 18.60
C GLY A 285 5.03 -16.27 18.47
N LEU A 286 3.81 -16.33 17.96
CA LEU A 286 2.92 -15.22 17.67
C LEU A 286 1.58 -15.40 18.41
N ARG A 287 0.96 -14.30 18.84
CA ARG A 287 -0.39 -14.21 19.41
C ARG A 287 -1.29 -13.45 18.44
N PHE A 288 -2.43 -14.03 18.11
CA PHE A 288 -3.46 -13.49 17.23
C PHE A 288 -4.62 -13.00 18.10
N SER A 289 -4.96 -11.72 18.03
CA SER A 289 -5.99 -11.13 18.88
C SER A 289 -7.03 -10.38 18.05
N VAL A 290 -8.32 -10.64 18.31
CA VAL A 290 -9.41 -9.90 17.68
C VAL A 290 -9.46 -8.47 18.20
N VAL A 291 -9.54 -7.51 17.30
CA VAL A 291 -9.82 -6.11 17.61
C VAL A 291 -11.32 -5.87 17.50
N LYS A 292 -12.03 -6.00 18.63
CA LYS A 292 -13.50 -5.89 18.70
C LYS A 292 -14.04 -4.53 18.25
N ASP A 293 -13.27 -3.46 18.49
CA ASP A 293 -13.58 -2.10 18.08
C ASP A 293 -13.20 -1.81 16.60
N GLY A 294 -12.86 -2.85 15.82
CA GLY A 294 -12.45 -2.77 14.42
C GLY A 294 -11.12 -2.03 14.23
N VAL A 295 -10.89 -1.49 13.02
CA VAL A 295 -9.65 -0.79 12.66
C VAL A 295 -9.29 0.38 13.60
N ARG A 296 -10.29 1.00 14.23
CA ARG A 296 -10.09 2.11 15.19
C ARG A 296 -9.56 1.64 16.56
N GLY A 297 -9.66 0.35 16.86
CA GLY A 297 -9.23 -0.25 18.11
C GLY A 297 -7.82 -0.82 18.11
N ILE A 298 -7.12 -0.80 16.96
CA ILE A 298 -5.86 -1.55 16.76
C ILE A 298 -4.82 -1.20 17.83
N GLN A 299 -4.53 0.09 18.03
CA GLN A 299 -3.53 0.51 19.01
C GLN A 299 -3.89 0.07 20.44
N LYS A 300 -5.17 0.17 20.82
CA LYS A 300 -5.64 -0.27 22.13
C LYS A 300 -5.52 -1.79 22.29
N ALA A 301 -5.80 -2.57 21.25
CA ALA A 301 -5.64 -4.02 21.27
C ALA A 301 -4.16 -4.43 21.40
N VAL A 302 -3.25 -3.76 20.68
CA VAL A 302 -1.80 -3.99 20.80
C VAL A 302 -1.34 -3.71 22.23
N GLN A 303 -1.74 -2.58 22.80
CA GLN A 303 -1.44 -2.24 24.19
C GLN A 303 -1.99 -3.29 25.18
N GLY A 304 -3.18 -3.83 24.91
CA GLY A 304 -3.80 -4.89 25.72
C GLY A 304 -3.01 -6.19 25.80
N THR A 305 -2.14 -6.47 24.81
CA THR A 305 -1.23 -7.62 24.81
C THR A 305 0.05 -7.40 25.62
N ASN A 306 0.23 -6.22 26.23
CA ASN A 306 1.47 -5.76 26.87
C ASN A 306 2.69 -5.72 25.90
N THR A 307 2.40 -5.56 24.61
CA THR A 307 3.37 -5.21 23.57
C THR A 307 3.60 -3.69 23.64
N PRO A 308 4.86 -3.20 23.67
CA PRO A 308 5.09 -1.76 23.66
C PRO A 308 4.48 -1.11 22.41
N LEU A 309 3.96 0.09 22.56
CA LEU A 309 3.30 0.83 21.48
C LEU A 309 3.81 2.27 21.46
N THR A 310 3.94 2.82 20.26
CA THR A 310 4.20 4.24 20.06
C THR A 310 3.19 4.88 19.10
N ILE A 311 2.91 6.16 19.33
CA ILE A 311 2.10 7.00 18.43
C ILE A 311 2.84 8.33 18.27
N GLY A 312 3.26 8.64 17.03
CA GLY A 312 3.94 9.89 16.68
C GLY A 312 3.01 10.92 16.03
N THR A 313 3.39 12.20 16.09
CA THR A 313 2.70 13.29 15.35
C THR A 313 3.09 13.36 13.87
N GLY A 314 4.01 12.50 13.43
CA GLY A 314 4.53 12.42 12.07
C GLY A 314 5.81 11.60 12.08
N TYR A 315 6.19 11.05 10.92
CA TYR A 315 7.39 10.23 10.76
C TYR A 315 8.30 10.69 9.61
N VAL A 316 7.84 11.65 8.81
CA VAL A 316 8.69 12.49 7.97
C VAL A 316 8.83 13.82 8.70
N VAL A 317 10.06 14.23 9.04
CA VAL A 317 10.32 15.36 9.93
C VAL A 317 11.26 16.36 9.23
N PRO A 318 10.72 17.49 8.73
CA PRO A 318 11.53 18.61 8.30
C PRO A 318 12.46 19.12 9.40
N ARG A 319 13.69 19.53 9.04
CA ARG A 319 14.71 19.99 10.00
C ARG A 319 14.28 21.17 10.88
N ASP A 320 13.27 21.93 10.47
CA ASP A 320 12.69 23.07 11.19
C ASP A 320 11.52 22.70 12.11
N LEU A 321 11.15 21.42 12.20
CA LEU A 321 10.04 20.93 13.02
C LEU A 321 10.50 19.92 14.09
N THR A 322 9.74 19.83 15.18
CA THR A 322 9.93 18.84 16.25
C THR A 322 8.80 17.82 16.23
N ALA A 323 9.13 16.54 16.11
CA ALA A 323 8.15 15.46 16.23
C ALA A 323 7.92 15.11 17.71
N GLN A 324 6.67 14.78 18.05
CA GLN A 324 6.30 14.25 19.36
C GLN A 324 5.97 12.76 19.21
N LEU A 325 6.49 11.94 20.12
CA LEU A 325 6.32 10.50 20.15
C LEU A 325 5.79 10.08 21.52
N PHE A 326 4.54 9.64 21.55
CA PHE A 326 3.91 9.06 22.74
C PHE A 326 4.30 7.60 22.87
N VAL A 327 4.67 7.18 24.08
CA VAL A 327 5.13 5.82 24.39
C VAL A 327 4.19 5.17 25.40
N PHE A 328 3.70 3.97 25.08
CA PHE A 328 2.78 3.20 25.90
C PHE A 328 3.37 1.82 26.19
N HIS A 329 3.78 1.59 27.43
CA HIS A 329 4.21 0.29 27.92
C HIS A 329 4.09 0.23 29.45
N SER A 330 3.97 -0.97 30.02
CA SER A 330 3.93 -1.13 31.48
C SER A 330 5.30 -0.91 32.14
N ALA A 331 6.39 -1.22 31.44
CA ALA A 331 7.74 -0.93 31.90
C ALA A 331 8.19 0.48 31.50
N ASN A 332 8.94 1.13 32.39
CA ASN A 332 9.50 2.45 32.14
C ASN A 332 10.52 2.42 31.00
N VAL A 333 10.58 3.48 30.19
CA VAL A 333 11.65 3.68 29.20
C VAL A 333 12.96 3.99 29.93
N SER A 334 13.97 3.13 29.72
CA SER A 334 15.31 3.27 30.28
C SER A 334 16.22 4.13 29.41
N LYS A 335 16.09 4.03 28.08
CA LYS A 335 16.93 4.77 27.12
C LYS A 335 16.17 5.07 25.83
N VAL A 336 16.47 6.21 25.22
CA VAL A 336 16.05 6.56 23.86
C VAL A 336 17.27 7.11 23.12
N VAL A 337 17.55 6.58 21.92
CA VAL A 337 18.63 7.06 21.03
C VAL A 337 18.16 7.11 19.60
N SER A 338 18.80 7.93 18.78
CA SER A 338 18.64 7.96 17.32
C SER A 338 19.93 7.55 16.63
N ASP A 339 19.83 6.94 15.45
CA ASP A 339 21.00 6.65 14.63
C ASP A 339 21.78 7.95 14.34
N ASN A 340 23.12 7.88 14.46
CA ASN A 340 24.04 8.99 14.23
C ASN A 340 23.73 10.27 15.03
N ASN A 341 22.96 10.19 16.13
CA ASN A 341 22.42 11.35 16.84
C ASN A 341 21.64 12.31 15.91
N ALA A 342 20.86 11.75 14.99
CA ALA A 342 20.06 12.52 14.04
C ALA A 342 19.00 13.40 14.72
N PHE A 343 18.61 13.09 15.96
CA PHE A 343 17.69 13.88 16.76
C PHE A 343 18.33 14.32 18.08
N ASP A 344 18.11 15.58 18.44
CA ASP A 344 18.13 16.05 19.82
C ASP A 344 16.87 15.55 20.53
N ILE A 345 17.07 14.72 21.55
CA ILE A 345 15.99 13.98 22.21
C ILE A 345 15.72 14.58 23.59
N ALA A 346 14.50 15.05 23.80
CA ALA A 346 14.00 15.44 25.12
C ALA A 346 12.89 14.49 25.58
N ARG A 347 12.73 14.34 26.90
CA ARG A 347 11.66 13.54 27.51
C ARG A 347 10.84 14.40 28.46
N PRO A 348 9.88 15.19 27.96
CA PRO A 348 9.08 16.10 28.79
C PRO A 348 8.29 15.38 29.89
N SER A 349 7.92 14.12 29.66
CA SER A 349 7.26 13.26 30.64
C SER A 349 7.71 11.80 30.47
N SER A 350 7.23 10.90 31.33
CA SER A 350 7.53 9.47 31.25
C SER A 350 7.05 8.82 29.94
N ASN A 351 5.94 9.32 29.38
CA ASN A 351 5.24 8.78 28.21
C ASN A 351 5.37 9.65 26.94
N LEU A 352 6.19 10.70 26.96
CA LEU A 352 6.39 11.60 25.81
C LEU A 352 7.87 11.79 25.52
N VAL A 353 8.23 11.65 24.25
CA VAL A 353 9.56 11.94 23.71
C VAL A 353 9.41 13.04 22.65
N SER A 354 10.22 14.08 22.74
CA SER A 354 10.34 15.11 21.71
C SER A 354 11.61 14.88 20.90
N LEU A 355 11.50 14.90 19.58
CA LEU A 355 12.53 14.58 18.61
C LEU A 355 12.74 15.79 17.69
N SER A 356 13.83 16.54 17.87
CA SER A 356 14.16 17.67 17.00
C SER A 356 15.37 17.31 16.14
N PRO A 357 15.28 17.32 14.80
CA PRO A 357 16.42 16.99 13.95
C PRO A 357 17.64 17.86 14.27
N THR A 358 18.83 17.25 14.27
CA THR A 358 20.08 18.01 14.36
C THR A 358 20.38 18.69 13.01
N GLU A 359 21.17 19.76 13.02
CA GLU A 359 21.37 20.63 11.85
C GLU A 359 21.84 19.87 10.60
N SER A 360 22.65 18.83 10.76
CA SER A 360 23.19 18.02 9.64
C SER A 360 22.39 16.76 9.31
N ALA A 361 21.33 16.45 10.06
CA ALA A 361 20.56 15.24 9.86
C ALA A 361 19.74 15.29 8.57
N TRP A 362 19.84 14.26 7.74
CA TRP A 362 19.03 14.12 6.53
C TRP A 362 18.91 12.63 6.17
N GLY A 363 17.75 12.25 5.65
CA GLY A 363 17.46 10.88 5.21
C GLY A 363 16.89 9.99 6.31
N ARG A 364 16.94 8.68 6.09
CA ARG A 364 16.41 7.69 7.03
C ARG A 364 17.14 7.72 8.38
N THR A 365 16.38 7.61 9.45
CA THR A 365 16.92 7.46 10.81
C THR A 365 16.00 6.60 11.66
N ARG A 366 16.60 5.72 12.48
CA ARG A 366 15.88 4.89 13.44
C ARG A 366 16.01 5.49 14.84
N VAL A 367 14.90 5.57 15.55
CA VAL A 367 14.86 5.84 16.98
C VAL A 367 14.71 4.51 17.71
N THR A 368 15.62 4.19 18.62
CA THR A 368 15.59 2.97 19.44
C THR A 368 15.23 3.32 20.87
N ILE A 369 14.16 2.70 21.37
CA ILE A 369 13.67 2.82 22.74
C ILE A 369 13.98 1.51 23.47
N THR A 370 14.71 1.60 24.58
CA THR A 370 14.95 0.47 25.48
C THR A 370 14.08 0.64 26.72
N TYR A 371 13.44 -0.44 27.15
CA TYR A 371 12.60 -0.48 28.34
C TYR A 371 13.32 -1.14 29.51
N ALA A 372 12.82 -0.90 30.72
CA ALA A 372 13.38 -1.45 31.96
C ALA A 372 13.23 -2.98 32.07
N ASP A 373 12.28 -3.58 31.35
CA ASP A 373 12.08 -5.03 31.25
C ASP A 373 12.97 -5.69 30.17
N GLY A 374 13.83 -4.92 29.51
CA GLY A 374 14.77 -5.40 28.49
C GLY A 374 14.22 -5.41 27.07
N LYS A 375 12.93 -5.12 26.86
CA LYS A 375 12.37 -4.98 25.50
C LYS A 375 13.02 -3.82 24.75
N VAL A 376 13.12 -3.96 23.44
CA VAL A 376 13.61 -2.94 22.52
C VAL A 376 12.56 -2.67 21.44
N GLN A 377 12.19 -1.40 21.31
CA GLN A 377 11.34 -0.91 20.22
C GLN A 377 12.14 -0.03 19.28
N THR A 378 11.86 -0.14 17.98
CA THR A 378 12.42 0.73 16.95
C THR A 378 11.31 1.49 16.22
N VAL A 379 11.51 2.79 16.02
CA VAL A 379 10.60 3.69 15.29
C VAL A 379 11.37 4.27 14.12
N HIS A 380 10.75 4.30 12.94
CA HIS A 380 11.45 4.57 11.68
C HIS A 380 11.01 5.92 11.12
N TYR A 381 11.96 6.85 11.01
CA TYR A 381 11.75 8.22 10.55
C TYR A 381 12.51 8.52 9.26
N PHE A 382 12.07 9.55 8.56
CA PHE A 382 12.83 10.19 7.49
C PHE A 382 12.96 11.69 7.79
N ILE A 383 14.18 12.22 7.81
CA ILE A 383 14.44 13.65 8.02
C ILE A 383 14.65 14.32 6.67
N THR A 384 13.96 15.43 6.41
CA THR A 384 14.13 16.23 5.18
C THR A 384 14.83 17.54 5.49
N ASP A 385 15.14 18.33 4.46
CA ASP A 385 15.40 19.76 4.67
C ASP A 385 14.22 20.47 5.34
N THR A 386 14.39 21.74 5.70
CA THR A 386 13.29 22.54 6.23
C THR A 386 12.13 22.54 5.25
N ALA A 387 10.89 22.64 5.74
CA ALA A 387 9.73 22.57 4.85
C ALA A 387 9.79 23.59 3.70
N PRO A 388 10.17 24.87 3.93
CA PRO A 388 10.34 25.84 2.85
C PRO A 388 11.47 25.48 1.86
N ASP A 389 12.59 24.92 2.34
CA ASP A 389 13.71 24.55 1.48
C ASP A 389 13.36 23.39 0.55
N VAL A 390 12.63 22.38 1.05
CA VAL A 390 12.17 21.25 0.22
C VAL A 390 11.31 21.75 -0.95
N ILE A 391 10.35 22.64 -0.65
CA ILE A 391 9.45 23.21 -1.66
C ILE A 391 10.22 24.13 -2.62
N SER A 392 11.18 24.91 -2.14
CA SER A 392 12.04 25.75 -2.98
C SER A 392 12.91 24.93 -3.93
N LYS A 393 13.52 23.84 -3.42
CA LYS A 393 14.33 22.92 -4.24
C LYS A 393 13.53 22.21 -5.32
N LEU A 394 12.28 21.85 -5.05
CA LEU A 394 11.37 21.30 -6.07
C LEU A 394 11.20 22.29 -7.24
N GLY A 395 10.91 23.56 -6.93
CA GLY A 395 10.72 24.60 -7.94
C GLY A 395 11.99 24.94 -8.72
N GLU A 396 13.12 25.07 -8.03
CA GLU A 396 14.42 25.27 -8.67
C GLU A 396 14.76 24.11 -9.60
N PHE A 397 14.64 22.86 -9.13
CA PHE A 397 14.95 21.68 -9.92
C PHE A 397 14.04 21.56 -11.15
N SER A 398 12.73 21.77 -10.98
CA SER A 398 11.77 21.61 -12.07
C SER A 398 11.90 22.69 -13.14
N THR A 399 12.28 23.91 -12.75
CA THR A 399 12.47 25.02 -13.70
C THR A 399 13.93 25.16 -14.18
N THR A 400 14.82 24.25 -13.81
CA THR A 400 16.20 24.19 -14.32
C THR A 400 16.51 22.86 -14.99
N ALA A 401 16.68 21.79 -14.22
CA ALA A 401 17.09 20.47 -14.72
C ALA A 401 16.01 19.80 -15.56
N MET A 402 14.75 20.00 -15.20
CA MET A 402 13.61 19.42 -15.92
C MET A 402 13.07 20.33 -17.02
N TRP A 403 13.54 21.58 -17.08
CA TRP A 403 13.02 22.58 -18.02
C TRP A 403 13.46 22.29 -19.46
N PHE A 404 12.50 22.00 -20.32
CA PHE A 404 12.71 21.67 -21.73
C PHE A 404 12.33 22.84 -22.61
N ASP A 405 13.27 23.30 -23.44
CA ASP A 405 13.14 24.49 -24.28
C ASP A 405 13.54 24.27 -25.76
N ASP A 406 13.63 23.02 -26.21
CA ASP A 406 13.91 22.72 -27.63
C ASP A 406 12.68 22.95 -28.51
N GLU A 407 12.60 24.13 -29.11
CA GLU A 407 11.54 24.52 -30.06
C GLU A 407 11.51 23.66 -31.35
N LYS A 408 12.53 22.83 -31.61
CA LYS A 408 12.55 21.92 -32.76
C LYS A 408 11.85 20.60 -32.49
N ASP A 409 11.46 20.35 -31.24
CA ASP A 409 10.72 19.15 -30.85
C ASP A 409 9.41 19.05 -31.65
N PRO A 410 9.21 17.98 -32.46
CA PRO A 410 8.04 17.90 -33.33
C PRO A 410 6.73 17.65 -32.57
N PHE A 411 6.80 17.37 -31.26
CA PHE A 411 5.64 17.14 -30.40
C PHE A 411 5.16 18.42 -29.70
N GLY A 412 5.86 19.54 -29.89
CA GLY A 412 5.46 20.84 -29.33
C GLY A 412 5.56 20.88 -27.80
N ARG A 413 6.52 20.17 -27.22
CA ARG A 413 6.72 20.12 -25.75
C ARG A 413 7.40 21.35 -25.19
N ALA A 414 8.06 22.19 -25.99
CA ALA A 414 8.77 23.36 -25.50
C ALA A 414 7.92 24.65 -25.52
N PRO A 415 8.01 25.52 -24.50
CA PRO A 415 8.73 25.33 -23.24
C PRO A 415 7.91 24.58 -22.18
N SER A 416 8.49 23.63 -21.43
CA SER A 416 7.76 22.90 -20.38
C SER A 416 8.66 22.28 -19.30
N VAL A 417 8.03 21.72 -18.26
CA VAL A 417 8.68 20.83 -17.29
C VAL A 417 8.43 19.39 -17.71
N ILE A 418 9.46 18.66 -18.12
CA ILE A 418 9.35 17.25 -18.56
C ILE A 418 9.93 16.28 -17.52
N THR A 419 9.56 15.02 -17.62
CA THR A 419 10.05 13.95 -16.74
C THR A 419 11.57 13.86 -16.74
N TYR A 420 12.13 13.48 -15.60
CA TYR A 420 13.57 13.38 -15.37
C TYR A 420 13.92 12.03 -14.76
N ASP A 421 14.93 11.39 -15.33
CA ASP A 421 15.48 10.13 -14.85
C ASP A 421 16.67 10.42 -13.95
N GLU A 422 16.49 10.13 -12.66
CA GLU A 422 17.50 10.33 -11.62
C GLU A 422 18.71 9.38 -11.77
N ALA A 423 18.52 8.19 -12.35
CA ALA A 423 19.61 7.23 -12.55
C ALA A 423 20.55 7.68 -13.67
N THR A 424 20.02 8.28 -14.73
CA THR A 424 20.81 8.83 -15.85
C THR A 424 21.12 10.31 -15.72
N LYS A 425 20.49 10.99 -14.75
CA LYS A 425 20.61 12.44 -14.51
C LYS A 425 20.25 13.24 -15.77
N ALA A 426 19.15 12.86 -16.43
CA ALA A 426 18.75 13.43 -17.70
C ALA A 426 17.23 13.56 -17.83
N GLN A 427 16.82 14.50 -18.68
CA GLN A 427 15.45 14.60 -19.15
C GLN A 427 15.05 13.34 -19.95
N VAL A 428 13.84 12.85 -19.71
CA VAL A 428 13.27 11.71 -20.44
C VAL A 428 12.62 12.22 -21.73
N LEU A 429 13.36 12.15 -22.84
CA LEU A 429 12.90 12.64 -24.15
C LEU A 429 12.11 11.61 -24.95
N GLN A 430 12.36 10.32 -24.71
CA GLN A 430 11.67 9.18 -25.33
C GLN A 430 11.52 8.05 -24.31
N GLU A 431 10.34 7.44 -24.26
CA GLU A 431 10.04 6.30 -23.38
C GLU A 431 8.91 5.46 -24.03
N ALA A 432 8.95 4.13 -23.87
CA ALA A 432 8.03 3.21 -24.53
C ALA A 432 6.56 3.44 -24.14
N ARG A 433 6.30 3.75 -22.88
CA ARG A 433 5.05 4.27 -22.32
C ARG A 433 5.03 5.77 -22.57
N VAL A 434 4.56 6.10 -23.77
CA VAL A 434 4.75 7.41 -24.39
C VAL A 434 4.31 8.59 -23.50
N TRP A 435 3.38 8.36 -22.57
CA TRP A 435 2.94 9.36 -21.61
C TRP A 435 4.04 9.89 -20.69
N ILE A 436 5.01 9.07 -20.28
CA ILE A 436 6.11 9.47 -19.39
C ILE A 436 6.95 10.58 -20.03
N ALA A 437 7.21 10.49 -21.34
CA ALA A 437 7.94 11.52 -22.09
C ALA A 437 7.01 12.61 -22.68
N GLY A 438 5.70 12.46 -22.52
CA GLY A 438 4.69 13.16 -23.31
C GLY A 438 3.87 14.21 -22.58
N LEU A 439 4.34 14.69 -21.42
CA LEU A 439 3.70 15.72 -20.59
C LEU A 439 2.27 15.36 -20.11
N MET A 440 1.98 14.06 -20.03
CA MET A 440 0.78 13.40 -19.46
C MET A 440 0.60 12.08 -20.22
N ASP A 441 -0.22 11.09 -19.85
CA ASP A 441 -0.94 10.64 -18.66
C ASP A 441 -0.13 10.65 -17.34
N GLU A 442 -0.67 10.22 -16.18
CA GLU A 442 -0.21 10.63 -14.83
C GLU A 442 1.31 10.64 -14.57
N GLY A 443 2.07 9.70 -15.16
CA GLY A 443 3.53 9.65 -15.07
C GLY A 443 4.27 10.83 -15.73
N GLY A 444 3.65 11.52 -16.69
CA GLY A 444 4.17 12.70 -17.39
C GLY A 444 3.60 14.03 -16.90
N ALA A 445 2.61 14.03 -16.00
CA ALA A 445 1.94 15.23 -15.48
C ALA A 445 2.78 16.00 -14.43
N ILE A 446 4.11 15.91 -14.50
CA ILE A 446 5.04 16.39 -13.47
C ILE A 446 5.04 17.93 -13.32
N PHE A 447 4.57 18.64 -14.35
CA PHE A 447 4.35 20.09 -14.30
C PHE A 447 3.36 20.47 -13.19
N LEU A 448 2.44 19.58 -12.79
CA LEU A 448 1.45 19.85 -11.75
C LEU A 448 2.09 20.21 -10.41
N ALA A 449 3.11 19.45 -9.99
CA ALA A 449 3.84 19.74 -8.75
C ALA A 449 4.54 21.10 -8.82
N SER A 450 5.07 21.45 -9.99
CA SER A 450 5.73 22.74 -10.25
C SER A 450 4.75 23.91 -10.18
N THR A 451 3.55 23.77 -10.73
CA THR A 451 2.53 24.82 -10.62
C THR A 451 1.93 24.90 -9.22
N MET A 452 1.67 23.76 -8.57
CA MET A 452 1.09 23.70 -7.22
C MET A 452 1.99 24.34 -6.18
N LYS A 453 3.31 24.20 -6.29
CA LYS A 453 4.22 24.86 -5.35
C LYS A 453 4.12 26.38 -5.41
N GLU A 454 3.79 26.98 -6.56
CA GLU A 454 3.66 28.44 -6.69
C GLU A 454 2.45 28.98 -5.92
N HIS A 455 1.41 28.17 -5.70
CA HIS A 455 0.31 28.54 -4.83
C HIS A 455 0.76 28.73 -3.37
N GLY A 456 1.65 27.87 -2.87
CA GLY A 456 2.10 27.88 -1.47
C GLY A 456 3.35 28.75 -1.22
N LEU A 457 4.31 28.74 -2.14
CA LEU A 457 5.60 29.44 -2.05
C LEU A 457 6.03 30.00 -3.41
N PRO A 458 5.43 31.12 -3.87
CA PRO A 458 5.67 31.64 -5.21
C PRO A 458 7.10 32.19 -5.41
N ASN A 459 7.66 31.96 -6.58
CA ASN A 459 8.90 32.56 -7.07
C ASN A 459 8.69 33.21 -8.43
N ALA A 460 9.03 34.50 -8.57
CA ALA A 460 8.77 35.27 -9.78
C ALA A 460 9.44 34.71 -11.05
N ALA A 461 10.64 34.13 -10.96
CA ALA A 461 11.32 33.56 -12.11
C ALA A 461 10.69 32.22 -12.54
N GLU A 462 10.23 31.44 -11.58
CA GLU A 462 9.55 30.16 -11.79
C GLU A 462 8.15 30.40 -12.39
N VAL A 463 7.37 31.33 -11.82
CA VAL A 463 6.07 31.76 -12.36
C VAL A 463 6.21 32.24 -13.79
N ALA A 464 7.19 33.08 -14.12
CA ALA A 464 7.38 33.58 -15.49
C ALA A 464 7.59 32.43 -16.50
N LYS A 465 8.33 31.38 -16.13
CA LYS A 465 8.47 30.17 -16.95
C LYS A 465 7.16 29.41 -17.06
N LEU A 466 6.46 29.19 -15.95
CA LEU A 466 5.21 28.44 -15.93
C LEU A 466 4.07 29.16 -16.67
N GLU A 467 4.08 30.49 -16.74
CA GLU A 467 3.15 31.25 -17.59
C GLU A 467 3.40 31.00 -19.09
N GLU A 468 4.67 30.95 -19.52
CA GLU A 468 5.04 30.62 -20.90
C GLU A 468 4.63 29.19 -21.25
N PHE A 469 4.89 28.24 -20.35
CA PHE A 469 4.40 26.85 -20.48
C PHE A 469 2.88 26.82 -20.61
N ALA A 470 2.16 27.50 -19.72
CA ALA A 470 0.70 27.54 -19.72
C ALA A 470 0.15 28.09 -21.05
N SER A 471 0.78 29.13 -21.59
CA SER A 471 0.31 29.81 -22.80
C SER A 471 0.69 29.11 -24.11
N LYS A 472 1.80 28.37 -24.14
CA LYS A 472 2.36 27.80 -25.38
C LYS A 472 2.18 26.29 -25.51
N VAL A 473 2.12 25.58 -24.38
CA VAL A 473 2.12 24.10 -24.36
C VAL A 473 0.89 23.58 -23.63
N LEU A 474 0.55 24.10 -22.44
CA LEU A 474 -0.65 23.64 -21.74
C LEU A 474 -1.91 23.96 -22.55
N PHE A 475 -2.10 25.23 -22.93
CA PHE A 475 -3.18 25.64 -23.80
C PHE A 475 -2.81 25.50 -25.29
N GLY A 476 -3.67 24.85 -26.06
CA GLY A 476 -3.52 24.64 -27.51
C GLY A 476 -2.75 23.37 -27.90
N ASN A 477 -2.01 22.74 -26.97
CA ASN A 477 -1.34 21.46 -27.22
C ASN A 477 -1.83 20.34 -26.27
N ILE A 478 -1.47 20.38 -24.97
CA ILE A 478 -1.95 19.41 -23.97
C ILE A 478 -3.48 19.47 -23.85
N GLN A 479 -3.98 20.66 -23.56
CA GLN A 479 -5.38 21.00 -23.64
C GLN A 479 -5.68 21.62 -25.00
N ASN A 480 -6.63 21.04 -25.72
CA ASN A 480 -7.12 21.60 -26.97
C ASN A 480 -7.91 22.91 -26.74
N THR A 481 -8.09 23.71 -27.79
CA THR A 481 -8.82 25.00 -27.71
C THR A 481 -10.31 24.87 -27.35
N ASN A 482 -10.87 23.66 -27.41
CA ASN A 482 -12.21 23.33 -26.93
C ASN A 482 -12.21 22.74 -25.51
N PHE A 483 -11.11 22.91 -24.77
CA PHE A 483 -10.88 22.46 -23.39
C PHE A 483 -10.83 20.95 -23.15
N THR A 484 -10.95 20.13 -24.22
CA THR A 484 -10.64 18.70 -24.14
C THR A 484 -9.15 18.49 -23.92
N VAL A 485 -8.78 17.47 -23.17
CA VAL A 485 -7.41 17.25 -22.70
C VAL A 485 -6.88 15.94 -23.30
N ARG A 486 -5.73 15.98 -23.97
CA ARG A 486 -5.12 14.80 -24.61
C ARG A 486 -4.58 13.82 -23.57
N LYS A 487 -4.41 12.56 -23.91
CA LYS A 487 -3.72 11.58 -23.05
C LYS A 487 -2.20 11.67 -23.10
N SER A 488 -1.62 12.25 -24.16
CA SER A 488 -0.19 12.50 -24.30
C SER A 488 0.10 13.37 -25.51
N VAL A 489 1.16 14.19 -25.48
CA VAL A 489 1.64 14.88 -26.69
C VAL A 489 2.75 14.13 -27.42
N PHE A 490 3.45 13.20 -26.75
CA PHE A 490 4.43 12.29 -27.36
C PHE A 490 3.76 11.00 -27.83
N TYR A 491 4.27 10.41 -28.92
CA TYR A 491 3.73 9.19 -29.51
C TYR A 491 4.79 8.47 -30.34
N TYR A 492 4.61 7.16 -30.52
CA TYR A 492 5.38 6.35 -31.45
C TYR A 492 4.59 6.14 -32.75
N ASP A 493 4.92 6.90 -33.79
CA ASP A 493 4.26 6.80 -35.09
C ASP A 493 5.23 7.19 -36.23
N PRO A 494 6.11 6.26 -36.65
CA PRO A 494 7.12 6.52 -37.68
C PRO A 494 6.53 6.95 -39.03
N ASP A 495 5.29 6.57 -39.33
CA ASP A 495 4.62 6.95 -40.57
C ASP A 495 4.19 8.44 -40.55
N GLN A 496 3.77 8.94 -39.38
CA GLN A 496 3.40 10.35 -39.19
C GLN A 496 4.63 11.27 -38.99
N LEU A 497 5.72 10.73 -38.44
CA LEU A 497 6.97 11.47 -38.18
C LEU A 497 8.20 10.77 -38.78
N PRO A 498 8.30 10.62 -40.11
CA PRO A 498 9.38 9.85 -40.75
C PRO A 498 10.78 10.47 -40.60
N SER A 499 10.86 11.74 -40.22
CA SER A 499 12.12 12.44 -39.97
C SER A 499 12.54 12.46 -38.50
N TYR A 500 11.68 12.02 -37.57
CA TYR A 500 12.02 11.93 -36.16
C TYR A 500 12.70 10.60 -35.87
N GLU A 501 13.84 10.64 -35.19
CA GLU A 501 14.62 9.45 -34.87
C GLU A 501 14.13 8.86 -33.54
N TYR A 502 13.28 7.83 -33.63
CA TYR A 502 12.95 7.00 -32.48
C TYR A 502 14.13 6.09 -32.11
N SER A 503 14.45 6.01 -30.81
CA SER A 503 15.56 5.21 -30.32
C SER A 503 15.35 3.72 -30.59
N ASN A 504 16.31 3.07 -31.25
CA ASN A 504 16.28 1.63 -31.50
C ASN A 504 16.56 0.77 -30.25
N ASN A 505 16.91 1.41 -29.12
CA ASN A 505 17.14 0.72 -27.84
C ASN A 505 15.85 0.58 -27.02
N ILE A 506 14.75 1.19 -27.47
CA ILE A 506 13.45 1.12 -26.82
C ILE A 506 12.60 0.09 -27.56
N ASP A 507 11.95 -0.80 -26.81
CA ASP A 507 10.98 -1.73 -27.38
C ASP A 507 9.61 -1.06 -27.59
N TRP A 508 9.41 -0.56 -28.81
CA TRP A 508 8.17 0.07 -29.26
C TRP A 508 7.05 -0.92 -29.66
N GLY A 509 7.29 -2.24 -29.55
CA GLY A 509 6.33 -3.27 -29.93
C GLY A 509 5.22 -3.52 -28.91
N ASN A 510 5.21 -2.77 -27.81
CA ASN A 510 4.31 -2.96 -26.68
C ASN A 510 3.02 -2.14 -26.81
N TRP A 511 1.96 -2.58 -26.14
CA TRP A 511 0.64 -1.92 -26.20
C TRP A 511 0.65 -0.47 -25.65
N TRP A 512 1.62 -0.14 -24.78
CA TRP A 512 1.80 1.20 -24.21
C TRP A 512 2.56 2.18 -25.11
N SER A 513 3.08 1.71 -26.26
CA SER A 513 3.69 2.56 -27.28
C SER A 513 2.63 3.14 -28.21
N TRP A 514 1.80 4.03 -27.66
CA TRP A 514 0.65 4.59 -28.37
C TRP A 514 1.08 5.38 -29.61
N ASN A 515 0.32 5.22 -30.69
CA ASN A 515 0.43 6.04 -31.89
C ASN A 515 -0.20 7.43 -31.66
N LYS A 516 -0.15 8.29 -32.67
CA LYS A 516 -0.66 9.66 -32.55
C LYS A 516 -2.14 9.72 -32.17
N GLU A 517 -2.97 8.87 -32.77
CA GLU A 517 -4.41 8.83 -32.51
C GLU A 517 -4.70 8.48 -31.05
N ALA A 518 -4.09 7.41 -30.54
CA ALA A 518 -4.28 6.98 -29.16
C ALA A 518 -3.70 7.98 -28.14
N SER A 519 -2.53 8.57 -28.40
CA SER A 519 -1.97 9.63 -27.55
C SER A 519 -2.84 10.89 -27.54
N TYR A 520 -3.43 11.27 -28.67
CA TYR A 520 -4.26 12.49 -28.75
C TYR A 520 -5.72 12.27 -28.35
N SER A 521 -6.10 11.04 -27.98
CA SER A 521 -7.41 10.78 -27.40
C SER A 521 -7.65 11.65 -26.18
N THR A 522 -8.91 12.03 -25.94
CA THR A 522 -9.31 12.94 -24.86
C THR A 522 -10.33 12.33 -23.91
N ASP A 523 -10.31 11.01 -23.82
CA ASP A 523 -11.35 10.16 -23.24
C ASP A 523 -11.06 9.75 -21.79
N ARG A 524 -10.05 10.32 -21.12
CA ARG A 524 -9.70 9.99 -19.73
C ARG A 524 -9.84 11.21 -18.81
N ALA A 525 -10.79 11.15 -17.87
CA ALA A 525 -11.09 12.28 -16.98
C ALA A 525 -9.97 12.63 -15.98
N TYR A 526 -9.12 11.66 -15.61
CA TYR A 526 -7.98 11.87 -14.72
C TYR A 526 -7.02 12.95 -15.23
N ASP A 527 -6.76 12.97 -16.54
CA ASP A 527 -5.91 13.97 -17.20
C ASP A 527 -6.40 15.40 -17.01
N TYR A 528 -7.73 15.59 -17.00
CA TYR A 528 -8.35 16.90 -16.84
C TYR A 528 -8.07 17.48 -15.45
N ILE A 529 -8.02 16.64 -14.41
CA ILE A 529 -7.77 17.10 -13.03
C ILE A 529 -6.37 17.70 -12.89
N HIS A 530 -5.36 17.13 -13.56
CA HIS A 530 -4.01 17.68 -13.56
C HIS A 530 -3.96 19.06 -14.24
N VAL A 531 -4.67 19.22 -15.36
CA VAL A 531 -4.77 20.50 -16.07
C VAL A 531 -5.54 21.55 -15.25
N ILE A 532 -6.65 21.16 -14.63
CA ILE A 532 -7.42 22.03 -13.71
C ILE A 532 -6.52 22.50 -12.56
N GLY A 533 -5.79 21.57 -11.95
CA GLY A 533 -4.80 21.84 -10.91
C GLY A 533 -3.80 22.90 -11.32
N ALA A 534 -3.14 22.71 -12.47
CA ALA A 534 -2.11 23.64 -12.94
C ALA A 534 -2.64 25.07 -13.15
N TYR A 535 -3.80 25.21 -13.81
CA TYR A 535 -4.41 26.52 -14.00
C TYR A 535 -4.87 27.15 -12.69
N TRP A 536 -5.51 26.38 -11.81
CA TRP A 536 -5.97 26.88 -10.52
C TRP A 536 -4.80 27.37 -9.66
N SER A 537 -3.67 26.65 -9.63
CA SER A 537 -2.50 27.09 -8.86
C SER A 537 -1.91 28.41 -9.36
N LEU A 538 -1.81 28.60 -10.68
CA LEU A 538 -1.33 29.86 -11.26
C LEU A 538 -2.30 31.02 -11.01
N TYR A 539 -3.60 30.76 -11.05
CA TYR A 539 -4.61 31.72 -10.59
C TYR A 539 -4.33 32.12 -9.14
N ARG A 540 -4.17 31.16 -8.21
CA ARG A 540 -3.92 31.48 -6.80
C ARG A 540 -2.63 32.25 -6.57
N ALA A 541 -1.54 31.86 -7.23
CA ALA A 541 -0.26 32.54 -7.13
C ALA A 541 -0.37 34.02 -7.58
N GLY A 542 -1.06 34.26 -8.70
CA GLY A 542 -1.22 35.60 -9.26
C GLY A 542 -2.32 36.45 -8.63
N ARG A 543 -3.32 35.84 -7.99
CA ARG A 543 -4.47 36.57 -7.43
C ARG A 543 -4.06 37.49 -6.28
N ASP A 544 -3.29 36.98 -5.32
CA ASP A 544 -2.84 37.78 -4.16
C ASP A 544 -1.61 38.65 -4.50
N ASN A 545 -0.93 38.37 -5.61
CA ASN A 545 0.16 39.18 -6.14
C ASN A 545 0.10 39.31 -7.67
N PRO A 546 -0.76 40.21 -8.19
CA PRO A 546 -0.96 40.38 -9.64
C PRO A 546 0.31 40.79 -10.40
N THR A 547 1.34 41.29 -9.70
CA THR A 547 2.60 41.65 -10.32
C THR A 547 3.46 40.44 -10.68
N LEU A 548 3.14 39.24 -10.19
CA LEU A 548 3.79 38.00 -10.59
C LEU A 548 3.41 37.57 -12.01
N LEU A 549 2.16 37.80 -12.41
CA LEU A 549 1.68 37.43 -13.74
C LEU A 549 2.03 38.50 -14.78
N LYS A 550 2.60 38.07 -15.90
CA LYS A 550 3.07 38.91 -17.02
C LYS A 550 2.49 38.50 -18.37
N VAL A 551 2.03 37.26 -18.52
CA VAL A 551 1.53 36.73 -19.79
C VAL A 551 0.02 36.84 -19.86
N HIS A 552 -0.69 36.34 -18.84
CA HIS A 552 -2.15 36.40 -18.77
C HIS A 552 -2.61 36.99 -17.43
N PRO A 553 -3.76 37.68 -17.36
CA PRO A 553 -4.34 38.09 -16.09
C PRO A 553 -4.87 36.87 -15.32
N TRP A 554 -4.99 36.97 -13.99
CA TRP A 554 -5.43 35.85 -13.14
C TRP A 554 -6.80 35.28 -13.57
N GLN A 555 -7.69 36.11 -14.12
CA GLN A 555 -9.01 35.70 -14.63
C GLN A 555 -8.89 34.67 -15.75
N TRP A 556 -7.86 34.76 -16.58
CA TRP A 556 -7.66 33.81 -17.66
C TRP A 556 -7.39 32.42 -17.09
N TYR A 557 -6.50 32.30 -16.10
CA TYR A 557 -6.19 31.03 -15.43
C TYR A 557 -7.42 30.44 -14.73
N LEU A 558 -8.19 31.25 -14.02
CA LEU A 558 -9.44 30.81 -13.38
C LEU A 558 -10.45 30.32 -14.44
N GLY A 559 -10.59 31.04 -15.54
CA GLY A 559 -11.44 30.66 -16.67
C GLY A 559 -11.00 29.37 -17.35
N GLN A 560 -9.70 29.13 -17.50
CA GLN A 560 -9.21 27.86 -18.03
C GLN A 560 -9.55 26.70 -17.10
N ALA A 561 -9.29 26.83 -15.79
CA ALA A 561 -9.65 25.81 -14.81
C ALA A 561 -11.16 25.48 -14.83
N TYR A 562 -12.02 26.52 -14.87
CA TYR A 562 -13.47 26.37 -14.99
C TYR A 562 -13.88 25.64 -16.27
N ASN A 563 -13.46 26.12 -17.44
CA ASN A 563 -13.88 25.55 -18.72
C ASN A 563 -13.40 24.09 -18.88
N THR A 564 -12.20 23.78 -18.36
CA THR A 564 -11.70 22.40 -18.29
C THR A 564 -12.60 21.51 -17.42
N THR A 565 -13.02 22.03 -16.27
CA THR A 565 -13.90 21.33 -15.32
C THR A 565 -15.24 20.99 -15.94
N VAL A 566 -15.96 21.98 -16.50
CA VAL A 566 -17.27 21.73 -17.10
C VAL A 566 -17.18 20.87 -18.37
N THR A 567 -16.05 20.90 -19.08
CA THR A 567 -15.80 20.01 -20.21
C THR A 567 -15.58 18.56 -19.76
N CYS A 568 -14.76 18.34 -18.73
CA CYS A 568 -14.50 17.02 -18.15
C CYS A 568 -15.79 16.34 -17.69
N PHE A 569 -16.67 17.09 -17.02
CA PHE A 569 -17.88 16.57 -16.40
C PHE A 569 -19.15 16.77 -17.22
N ALA A 570 -19.03 17.17 -18.49
CA ALA A 570 -20.15 17.28 -19.39
C ALA A 570 -20.88 15.95 -19.57
N THR A 571 -22.19 16.00 -19.80
CA THR A 571 -23.04 14.83 -20.03
C THR A 571 -23.74 14.89 -21.39
N ASN A 572 -24.09 13.72 -21.91
CA ASN A 572 -25.07 13.61 -22.98
C ASN A 572 -26.50 13.81 -22.43
N SER A 573 -27.51 13.78 -23.30
CA SER A 573 -28.92 13.92 -22.90
C SER A 573 -29.47 12.80 -22.01
N ALA A 574 -28.76 11.67 -21.92
CA ALA A 574 -29.11 10.54 -21.04
C ALA A 574 -28.44 10.64 -19.66
N GLY A 575 -27.56 11.63 -19.44
CA GLY A 575 -26.82 11.80 -18.19
C GLY A 575 -25.47 11.06 -18.15
N ASP A 576 -25.08 10.37 -19.22
CA ASP A 576 -23.78 9.70 -19.30
C ASP A 576 -22.67 10.74 -19.52
N GLY A 577 -21.49 10.50 -18.93
CA GLY A 577 -20.32 11.35 -19.15
C GLY A 577 -19.85 11.34 -20.61
N LEU A 578 -19.43 12.50 -21.12
CA LEU A 578 -18.82 12.62 -22.45
C LEU A 578 -17.33 12.22 -22.46
N VAL A 579 -16.68 12.27 -21.29
CA VAL A 579 -15.31 11.82 -21.07
C VAL A 579 -15.35 10.54 -20.24
N GLY A 580 -14.53 9.55 -20.59
CA GLY A 580 -14.42 8.30 -19.84
C GLY A 580 -13.99 8.54 -18.39
N TYR A 581 -14.49 7.70 -17.49
CA TYR A 581 -14.28 7.77 -16.04
C TYR A 581 -14.77 9.05 -15.35
N SER A 582 -15.41 9.99 -16.05
CA SER A 582 -15.88 11.27 -15.45
C SER A 582 -16.96 11.09 -14.37
N ARG A 583 -17.47 9.87 -14.18
CA ARG A 583 -18.46 9.50 -13.16
C ARG A 583 -17.86 8.75 -11.97
N LEU A 584 -16.58 8.40 -12.01
CA LEU A 584 -15.82 7.86 -10.87
C LEU A 584 -15.29 9.01 -10.01
N GLY A 585 -14.88 8.72 -8.77
CA GLY A 585 -14.03 9.64 -8.01
C GLY A 585 -12.64 9.72 -8.65
N LEU A 586 -12.08 10.92 -8.77
CA LEU A 586 -10.81 11.16 -9.43
C LEU A 586 -9.71 11.55 -8.41
N MET A 587 -8.45 11.24 -8.73
CA MET A 587 -7.30 11.61 -7.90
C MET A 587 -7.01 13.12 -7.98
N GLY A 588 -6.72 13.76 -6.85
CA GLY A 588 -6.46 15.20 -6.77
C GLY A 588 -7.71 16.08 -6.94
N GLU A 589 -8.90 15.48 -6.88
CA GLU A 589 -10.16 16.15 -7.20
C GLU A 589 -10.54 17.25 -6.18
N THR A 590 -9.93 17.29 -4.99
CA THR A 590 -10.11 18.41 -4.05
C THR A 590 -9.88 19.77 -4.72
N VAL A 591 -9.01 19.85 -5.73
CA VAL A 591 -8.81 21.09 -6.51
C VAL A 591 -10.09 21.64 -7.15
N VAL A 592 -11.04 20.79 -7.55
CA VAL A 592 -12.31 21.23 -8.13
C VAL A 592 -13.18 21.90 -7.06
N GLY A 593 -13.10 21.42 -5.82
CA GLY A 593 -13.74 22.05 -4.67
C GLY A 593 -13.12 23.41 -4.31
N GLU A 594 -11.79 23.50 -4.32
CA GLU A 594 -11.08 24.77 -4.15
C GLU A 594 -11.41 25.77 -5.27
N LEU A 595 -11.50 25.28 -6.52
CA LEU A 595 -11.96 26.08 -7.66
C LEU A 595 -13.38 26.60 -7.45
N LEU A 596 -14.32 25.77 -7.00
CA LEU A 596 -15.69 26.19 -6.71
C LEU A 596 -15.73 27.32 -5.68
N ALA A 597 -15.01 27.15 -4.56
CA ALA A 597 -14.92 28.19 -3.53
C ALA A 597 -14.35 29.50 -4.08
N ASP A 598 -13.42 29.41 -5.03
CA ASP A 598 -12.80 30.57 -5.66
C ASP A 598 -13.69 31.23 -6.70
N LEU A 599 -14.45 30.48 -7.49
CA LEU A 599 -15.46 31.03 -8.40
C LEU A 599 -16.52 31.83 -7.61
N GLN A 600 -16.98 31.28 -6.49
CA GLN A 600 -17.89 31.97 -5.57
C GLN A 600 -17.25 33.25 -4.99
N ARG A 601 -15.99 33.17 -4.56
CA ARG A 601 -15.27 34.32 -4.00
C ARG A 601 -15.13 35.46 -5.00
N GLU A 602 -14.85 35.16 -6.26
CA GLU A 602 -14.65 36.15 -7.31
C GLU A 602 -15.96 36.61 -7.97
N GLY A 603 -17.12 36.08 -7.53
CA GLY A 603 -18.45 36.48 -7.99
C GLY A 603 -18.86 35.90 -9.35
N TRP A 604 -18.22 34.80 -9.77
CA TRP A 604 -18.52 34.07 -11.01
C TRP A 604 -19.65 33.05 -10.73
N THR A 605 -20.84 33.59 -10.44
CA THR A 605 -21.96 32.80 -9.91
C THR A 605 -22.46 31.76 -10.90
N GLU A 606 -22.60 32.09 -12.19
CA GLU A 606 -23.08 31.13 -13.19
C GLU A 606 -22.09 29.96 -13.37
N GLU A 607 -20.79 30.27 -13.32
CA GLU A 607 -19.71 29.30 -13.39
C GLU A 607 -19.66 28.41 -12.14
N ALA A 608 -19.80 29.01 -10.95
CA ALA A 608 -19.88 28.28 -9.70
C ALA A 608 -21.07 27.32 -9.67
N ASP A 609 -22.27 27.79 -10.06
CA ASP A 609 -23.49 26.98 -10.13
C ASP A 609 -23.32 25.79 -11.09
N ALA A 610 -22.62 26.00 -12.22
CA ALA A 610 -22.36 24.93 -13.18
C ALA A 610 -21.40 23.84 -12.62
N VAL A 611 -20.34 24.24 -11.93
CA VAL A 611 -19.42 23.30 -11.27
C VAL A 611 -20.15 22.53 -10.17
N GLU A 612 -20.87 23.24 -9.29
CA GLU A 612 -21.61 22.62 -8.20
C GLU A 612 -22.65 21.62 -8.72
N ALA A 613 -23.40 21.97 -9.77
CA ALA A 613 -24.39 21.08 -10.38
C ALA A 613 -23.75 19.80 -10.95
N ALA A 614 -22.59 19.93 -11.63
CA ALA A 614 -21.88 18.79 -12.19
C ALA A 614 -21.39 17.83 -11.09
N MET A 615 -20.91 18.37 -9.97
CA MET A 615 -20.42 17.59 -8.82
C MET A 615 -21.56 16.95 -8.04
N LYS A 616 -22.68 17.66 -7.86
CA LYS A 616 -23.88 17.15 -7.21
C LYS A 616 -24.41 15.90 -7.92
N LEU A 617 -24.47 15.92 -9.25
CA LEU A 617 -24.90 14.77 -10.05
C LEU A 617 -24.05 13.51 -9.77
N ARG A 618 -22.74 13.68 -9.60
CA ARG A 618 -21.82 12.57 -9.28
C ARG A 618 -22.00 12.09 -7.85
N ALA A 619 -22.05 13.01 -6.89
CA ALA A 619 -22.22 12.70 -5.47
C ALA A 619 -23.53 11.94 -5.21
N GLU A 620 -24.64 12.35 -5.83
CA GLU A 620 -25.93 11.67 -5.74
C GLU A 620 -25.90 10.26 -6.35
N ALA A 621 -25.14 10.06 -7.44
CA ALA A 621 -24.97 8.74 -8.03
C ALA A 621 -24.15 7.81 -7.13
N TRP A 622 -23.04 8.30 -6.56
CA TRP A 622 -22.20 7.52 -5.61
C TRP A 622 -22.96 7.11 -4.36
N ASP A 623 -23.90 7.93 -3.89
CA ASP A 623 -24.72 7.62 -2.71
C ASP A 623 -25.62 6.40 -2.90
N THR A 624 -25.89 6.01 -4.15
CA THR A 624 -26.63 4.80 -4.49
C THR A 624 -25.76 3.54 -4.65
N GLN A 625 -24.43 3.70 -4.72
CA GLN A 625 -23.50 2.62 -4.99
C GLN A 625 -23.01 1.98 -3.68
N SER A 626 -22.83 0.66 -3.69
CA SER A 626 -22.15 -0.06 -2.61
C SER A 626 -20.70 0.38 -2.50
N GLU A 627 -19.96 0.35 -3.62
CA GLU A 627 -18.53 0.68 -3.67
C GLU A 627 -18.21 1.76 -4.73
N PRO A 628 -18.26 3.06 -4.37
CA PRO A 628 -18.01 4.17 -5.30
C PRO A 628 -16.52 4.55 -5.45
N PHE A 629 -15.59 3.75 -4.93
CA PHE A 629 -14.18 4.15 -4.75
C PHE A 629 -13.23 3.74 -5.88
N GLY A 630 -13.66 2.80 -6.73
CA GLY A 630 -12.82 2.25 -7.78
C GLY A 630 -12.44 3.26 -8.88
N SER A 631 -11.44 2.88 -9.66
CA SER A 631 -10.90 3.57 -10.83
C SER A 631 -11.09 2.71 -12.09
N GLU A 632 -10.12 2.71 -13.01
CA GLU A 632 -9.92 1.59 -13.94
C GLU A 632 -9.79 0.25 -13.21
N MET A 633 -9.40 0.28 -11.93
CA MET A 633 -9.33 -0.87 -11.04
C MET A 633 -10.50 -0.84 -10.07
N ALA A 634 -11.27 -1.93 -10.03
CA ALA A 634 -12.55 -1.97 -9.31
C ALA A 634 -12.42 -1.84 -7.77
N TRP A 635 -11.23 -1.95 -7.21
CA TRP A 635 -11.01 -2.20 -5.78
C TRP A 635 -9.94 -1.31 -5.13
N ASP A 636 -9.48 -0.26 -5.81
CA ASP A 636 -8.43 0.64 -5.30
C ASP A 636 -8.95 1.81 -4.44
N CYS A 637 -8.03 2.67 -3.99
CA CYS A 637 -8.32 3.84 -3.17
C CYS A 637 -8.43 5.16 -3.98
N THR A 638 -8.37 5.10 -5.30
CA THR A 638 -8.17 6.29 -6.15
C THR A 638 -9.33 7.28 -6.02
N GLY A 639 -10.57 6.80 -5.95
CA GLY A 639 -11.75 7.66 -5.83
C GLY A 639 -12.06 8.16 -4.42
N GLN A 640 -11.39 7.66 -3.37
CA GLN A 640 -11.74 7.96 -1.98
C GLN A 640 -11.70 9.46 -1.65
N GLU A 641 -10.73 10.20 -2.19
CA GLU A 641 -10.60 11.65 -1.98
C GLU A 641 -11.81 12.41 -2.53
N GLY A 642 -12.10 12.27 -3.83
CA GLY A 642 -13.19 12.97 -4.50
C GLY A 642 -14.56 12.59 -3.94
N VAL A 643 -14.79 11.29 -3.69
CA VAL A 643 -16.05 10.81 -3.10
C VAL A 643 -16.24 11.39 -1.69
N TYR A 644 -15.20 11.39 -0.85
CA TYR A 644 -15.29 11.98 0.49
C TYR A 644 -15.62 13.47 0.41
N TYR A 645 -14.88 14.24 -0.39
CA TYR A 645 -15.02 15.68 -0.48
C TYR A 645 -16.44 16.08 -0.85
N TRP A 646 -16.97 15.55 -1.95
CA TRP A 646 -18.28 15.96 -2.46
C TRP A 646 -19.44 15.39 -1.66
N SER A 647 -19.36 14.13 -1.20
CA SER A 647 -20.40 13.60 -0.32
C SER A 647 -20.46 14.38 0.99
N ASN A 648 -19.32 14.82 1.54
CA ASN A 648 -19.31 15.70 2.70
C ASN A 648 -19.90 17.09 2.37
N TYR A 649 -19.50 17.70 1.26
CA TYR A 649 -20.02 19.00 0.81
C TYR A 649 -21.56 19.00 0.67
N PHE A 650 -22.14 17.94 0.11
CA PHE A 650 -23.60 17.80 -0.08
C PHE A 650 -24.33 17.14 1.11
N ASN A 651 -23.66 16.93 2.26
CA ASN A 651 -24.22 16.30 3.46
C ASN A 651 -24.76 14.86 3.27
N LEU A 652 -24.14 14.08 2.38
CA LEU A 652 -24.44 12.67 2.12
C LEU A 652 -23.73 11.78 3.15
N THR A 653 -24.20 11.85 4.41
CA THR A 653 -23.52 11.29 5.58
C THR A 653 -23.25 9.79 5.52
N GLN A 654 -24.10 9.01 4.84
CA GLN A 654 -23.90 7.57 4.65
C GLN A 654 -22.63 7.32 3.82
N THR A 655 -22.50 7.99 2.68
CA THR A 655 -21.33 7.87 1.80
C THR A 655 -20.08 8.47 2.44
N THR A 656 -20.18 9.60 3.13
CA THR A 656 -19.05 10.15 3.90
C THR A 656 -18.52 9.14 4.92
N THR A 657 -19.41 8.51 5.70
CA THR A 657 -19.03 7.51 6.72
C THR A 657 -18.42 6.28 6.07
N LYS A 658 -19.02 5.79 4.99
CA LYS A 658 -18.50 4.65 4.22
C LYS A 658 -17.08 4.94 3.69
N THR A 659 -16.86 6.13 3.16
CA THR A 659 -15.56 6.55 2.62
C THR A 659 -14.49 6.59 3.70
N ILE A 660 -14.78 7.19 4.86
CA ILE A 660 -13.85 7.19 6.00
C ILE A 660 -13.50 5.77 6.43
N ASN A 661 -14.49 4.86 6.48
CA ASN A 661 -14.22 3.48 6.85
C ASN A 661 -13.33 2.79 5.80
N SER A 662 -13.65 2.92 4.49
CA SER A 662 -12.79 2.39 3.42
C SER A 662 -11.35 2.92 3.50
N ILE A 663 -11.18 4.23 3.73
CA ILE A 663 -9.86 4.85 3.96
C ILE A 663 -9.11 4.16 5.10
N LEU A 664 -9.77 3.92 6.24
CA LEU A 664 -9.15 3.22 7.39
C LEU A 664 -8.93 1.72 7.15
N GLY A 665 -9.67 1.11 6.23
CA GLY A 665 -9.47 -0.27 5.79
C GLY A 665 -8.18 -0.44 4.98
N LEU A 666 -7.77 0.60 4.24
CA LEU A 666 -6.62 0.57 3.33
C LEU A 666 -5.38 1.30 3.87
N MET A 667 -5.50 2.16 4.88
CA MET A 667 -4.40 2.98 5.41
C MET A 667 -4.05 2.57 6.85
N PRO A 668 -2.85 2.02 7.10
CA PRO A 668 -2.42 1.66 8.44
C PRO A 668 -1.93 2.89 9.23
N THR A 669 -1.96 2.75 10.56
CA THR A 669 -1.44 3.75 11.51
C THR A 669 -0.38 3.08 12.36
N VAL A 670 0.86 3.13 11.88
CA VAL A 670 2.02 2.41 12.44
C VAL A 670 3.20 3.35 12.66
N SER A 671 4.15 2.96 13.50
CA SER A 671 5.31 3.79 13.84
C SER A 671 6.44 3.72 12.79
N HIS A 672 6.12 4.04 11.54
CA HIS A 672 7.04 3.95 10.40
C HIS A 672 6.71 4.97 9.29
N TRP A 673 7.71 5.74 8.83
CA TRP A 673 7.56 6.79 7.82
C TRP A 673 6.90 6.35 6.51
N GLY A 674 7.26 5.17 6.00
CA GLY A 674 6.78 4.68 4.70
C GLY A 674 5.43 3.94 4.76
N TRP A 675 4.90 3.64 5.95
CA TRP A 675 3.62 2.92 6.09
C TRP A 675 2.54 3.77 6.74
N ASN A 676 2.90 4.64 7.71
CA ASN A 676 1.93 5.43 8.43
C ASN A 676 1.14 6.37 7.51
N GLY A 677 -0.17 6.14 7.39
CA GLY A 677 -1.05 6.96 6.56
C GLY A 677 -0.86 6.76 5.06
N ASN A 678 -0.12 5.72 4.62
CA ASN A 678 0.01 5.37 3.22
C ASN A 678 -1.00 4.28 2.87
N ALA A 679 -1.93 4.57 1.97
CA ALA A 679 -2.86 3.56 1.47
C ALA A 679 -2.10 2.44 0.77
N ARG A 680 -2.54 1.19 0.97
CA ARG A 680 -1.92 0.03 0.34
C ARG A 680 -2.02 0.13 -1.19
N ARG A 681 -0.87 0.31 -1.84
CA ARG A 681 -0.70 0.28 -3.31
C ARG A 681 0.63 -0.40 -3.63
N TYR A 682 0.64 -1.24 -4.66
CA TYR A 682 1.79 -2.10 -4.99
C TYR A 682 1.99 -2.34 -6.48
N TRP A 683 1.24 -1.64 -7.34
CA TRP A 683 1.27 -1.82 -8.79
C TRP A 683 1.62 -0.53 -9.56
N ASP A 684 1.78 0.61 -8.88
CA ASP A 684 2.10 1.89 -9.53
C ASP A 684 3.60 2.04 -9.88
N PHE A 685 4.40 1.01 -9.63
CA PHE A 685 5.80 0.98 -10.05
C PHE A 685 5.84 0.91 -11.59
N MET A 686 5.92 2.09 -12.20
CA MET A 686 6.22 2.27 -13.62
C MET A 686 7.73 2.19 -13.82
#